data_AF-A0A1E7KF38-F1
#
_entry.id   AF-A0A1E7KF38-F1
#
_cell.length_a   1.000
_cell.length_b   1.000
_cell.length_c   1.000
_cell.angle_alpha   90.00
_cell.angle_beta   90.00
_cell.angle_gamma   90.00
#
_symmetry.space_group_name_H-M   'P 1'
#
loop_
_entity.id
_entity.type
_entity.pdbx_description
1 polymer ?
#
loop_
_entity_poly.entity_id
_entity_poly.type
_entity_poly.pdbx_seq_one_letter_code
_entity_poly.pdbx_strand_id
1 'polypeptide(L)'
;MLTAHQHITTLLNGEPAARATALAEVKQLYALAWRILRGLHTIADQAPEVVHTVVTECGSELPQLTGEDVGHDAHNAAVGTVLARIALHPGHADHEALFEWILEADRSLLKTSKNNIGARAGRWTWSGPELVGRVLARLDPQATLHARLRYASASPRPRWPDLPADAITRRAAMIPAMLWPGWTMRLLPRPKDNKDPRAGTFRRGCSSFLLLPSGPPQLNFERVGPLLGNQEINTDRDSIERRLYLDQDLTPLASTLAQLARALDERGSPIDYARRRAIFTSTTATLDLDAYARLCAQQGWNPGQLHRVLLMRAYLLMLLTGEIHPPPEGASYRFAWHCSEFRFRAPRALRSFLRQQAEDNLAHHEIIEPVTWEPSEAWVTGVRWPGLSPTGIVTDEFRDLLATAGTVHEAADALGLAAEHVRLYCDLTEASAATPSDVIGKHLSTRTVRTVKIREDVLAPDRLRDLYVNQKLELTHIANLASCRPDTVRQLLRQEGIPLRPRPQRTPDRPDITREWLQHEYLERQRDIASLARERGVTHYHLTKLARAWGIPIRSPGGQYNAIGHLDLDWTPSPAIRAVTMCAAALERLRVVVQTPGYTSFAAAARDIYDGRDSALRQRLIKIEQAADFQIIDRSSTPLTPTPRGHEFLTEAQKLLRVADESSDP
;
A
#
# COMPACT_ATOMS: atom_id res chain seq x y z
N MET A 1 62.45 21.27 24.33
CA MET A 1 62.49 22.72 24.66
C MET A 1 62.79 23.63 23.46
N LEU A 2 64.00 23.60 22.88
CA LEU A 2 64.44 24.55 21.83
C LEU A 2 63.46 24.65 20.65
N THR A 3 62.97 23.50 20.18
CA THR A 3 62.01 23.41 19.08
C THR A 3 60.69 24.13 19.39
N ALA A 4 60.23 24.14 20.65
CA ALA A 4 58.98 24.80 21.06
C ALA A 4 59.12 26.32 21.09
N HIS A 5 60.26 26.80 21.57
CA HIS A 5 60.60 28.21 21.54
C HIS A 5 60.68 28.74 20.10
N GLN A 6 61.46 28.07 19.24
CA GLN A 6 61.58 28.44 17.82
C GLN A 6 60.23 28.49 17.11
N HIS A 7 59.33 27.55 17.43
CA HIS A 7 57.99 27.49 16.86
C HIS A 7 57.11 28.69 17.26
N ILE A 8 57.05 29.03 18.56
CA ILE A 8 56.30 30.24 19.01
C ILE A 8 56.89 31.50 18.37
N THR A 9 58.22 31.65 18.38
CA THR A 9 58.87 32.82 17.80
C THR A 9 58.53 32.96 16.32
N THR A 10 58.43 31.84 15.58
CA THR A 10 57.98 31.83 14.18
C THR A 10 56.51 32.24 14.03
N LEU A 11 55.62 31.76 14.91
CA LEU A 11 54.20 32.14 14.89
C LEU A 11 53.98 33.62 15.19
N LEU A 12 54.73 34.19 16.14
CA LEU A 12 54.62 35.60 16.54
C LEU A 12 55.24 36.55 15.50
N ASN A 13 56.31 36.13 14.83
CA ASN A 13 57.04 36.95 13.85
C ASN A 13 56.60 36.68 12.39
N GLY A 14 55.58 35.86 12.18
CA GLY A 14 55.11 35.47 10.85
C GLY A 14 54.48 36.61 10.03
N GLU A 15 54.36 36.39 8.72
CA GLU A 15 53.81 37.38 7.78
C GLU A 15 52.35 37.79 8.13
N PRO A 16 51.91 39.01 7.77
CA PRO A 16 50.56 39.50 8.07
C PRO A 16 49.44 38.57 7.57
N ALA A 17 49.64 37.93 6.42
CA ALA A 17 48.69 36.98 5.84
C ALA A 17 48.50 35.70 6.67
N ALA A 18 49.49 35.31 7.49
CA ALA A 18 49.45 34.11 8.32
C ALA A 18 48.89 34.38 9.74
N ARG A 19 48.62 35.64 10.11
CA ARG A 19 48.22 36.02 11.48
C ARG A 19 46.97 35.32 11.99
N ALA A 20 45.97 35.07 11.14
CA ALA A 20 44.74 34.40 11.54
C ALA A 20 45.00 32.94 11.95
N THR A 21 45.79 32.21 11.16
CA THR A 21 46.21 30.84 11.43
C THR A 21 47.11 30.78 12.66
N ALA A 22 48.07 31.70 12.78
CA ALA A 22 48.95 31.80 13.94
C ALA A 22 48.17 32.07 15.24
N LEU A 23 47.18 32.97 15.20
CA LEU A 23 46.31 33.24 16.34
C LEU A 23 45.49 32.01 16.74
N ALA A 24 44.99 31.23 15.78
CA ALA A 24 44.27 29.99 16.07
C ALA A 24 45.17 28.98 16.79
N GLU A 25 46.40 28.80 16.33
CA GLU A 25 47.36 27.88 16.95
C GLU A 25 47.80 28.34 18.35
N VAL A 26 48.09 29.64 18.53
CA VAL A 26 48.42 30.22 19.84
C VAL A 26 47.29 30.03 20.84
N LYS A 27 46.03 30.17 20.41
CA LYS A 27 44.86 29.90 21.26
C LYS A 27 44.80 28.43 21.71
N GLN A 28 45.10 27.49 20.82
CA GLN A 28 45.17 26.06 21.17
C GLN A 28 46.29 25.79 22.19
N LEU A 29 47.48 26.32 21.93
CA LEU A 29 48.63 26.18 22.83
C LEU A 29 48.34 26.73 24.21
N TYR A 30 47.79 27.95 24.29
CA TYR A 30 47.42 28.58 25.56
C TYR A 30 46.34 27.78 26.31
N ALA A 31 45.32 27.29 25.59
CA ALA A 31 44.23 26.50 26.18
C ALA A 31 44.72 25.21 26.84
N LEU A 32 45.71 24.55 26.24
CA LEU A 32 46.33 23.34 26.76
C LEU A 32 47.31 23.66 27.88
N ALA A 33 48.24 24.61 27.64
CA ALA A 33 49.27 25.00 28.59
C ALA A 33 48.68 25.39 29.95
N TRP A 34 47.64 26.22 29.95
CA TRP A 34 46.95 26.62 31.18
C TRP A 34 46.37 25.43 31.96
N ARG A 35 45.79 24.43 31.27
CA ARG A 35 45.22 23.23 31.90
C ARG A 35 46.28 22.26 32.40
N ILE A 36 47.40 22.14 31.68
CA ILE A 36 48.57 21.37 32.11
C ILE A 36 49.08 21.93 33.43
N LEU A 37 49.32 23.25 33.49
CA LEU A 37 49.83 23.91 34.69
C LEU A 37 48.87 23.73 35.88
N ARG A 38 47.55 23.83 35.65
CA ARG A 38 46.54 23.51 36.68
C ARG A 38 46.55 22.04 37.09
N GLY A 39 46.67 21.13 36.13
CA GLY A 39 46.74 19.69 36.36
C GLY A 39 47.91 19.29 37.26
N LEU A 40 49.07 19.94 37.11
CA LEU A 40 50.25 19.76 37.97
C LEU A 40 50.00 20.09 39.45
N HIS A 41 48.98 20.89 39.77
CA HIS A 41 48.62 21.16 41.17
C HIS A 41 47.45 20.32 41.68
N THR A 42 46.65 19.74 40.78
CA THR A 42 45.44 19.00 41.19
C THR A 42 45.59 17.49 41.11
N ILE A 43 46.29 16.98 40.10
CA ILE A 43 46.40 15.54 39.76
C ILE A 43 47.81 15.18 39.25
N ALA A 44 48.85 15.78 39.85
CA ALA A 44 50.24 15.54 39.45
C ALA A 44 50.70 14.08 39.66
N ASP A 45 50.11 13.38 40.63
CA ASP A 45 50.34 11.96 40.90
C ASP A 45 49.90 11.04 39.75
N GLN A 46 49.03 11.53 38.87
CA GLN A 46 48.49 10.80 37.72
C GLN A 46 49.10 11.27 36.40
N ALA A 47 50.09 12.16 36.44
CA ALA A 47 50.70 12.71 35.24
C ALA A 47 51.53 11.65 34.47
N PRO A 48 51.46 11.61 33.13
CA PRO A 48 52.34 10.74 32.34
C PRO A 48 53.81 11.09 32.54
N GLU A 49 54.71 10.12 32.32
CA GLU A 49 56.16 10.26 32.53
C GLU A 49 56.77 11.46 31.75
N VAL A 50 56.24 11.76 30.56
CA VAL A 50 56.67 12.91 29.76
C VAL A 50 56.49 14.24 30.49
N VAL A 51 55.48 14.35 31.36
CA VAL A 51 55.25 15.56 32.17
C VAL A 51 56.36 15.74 33.19
N HIS A 52 56.72 14.67 33.92
CA HIS A 52 57.82 14.70 34.88
C HIS A 52 59.15 14.97 34.19
N THR A 53 59.40 14.33 33.05
CA THR A 53 60.61 14.54 32.24
C THR A 53 60.76 16.01 31.84
N VAL A 54 59.70 16.63 31.30
CA VAL A 54 59.73 18.04 30.92
C VAL A 54 59.92 18.95 32.14
N VAL A 55 59.27 18.68 33.27
CA VAL A 55 59.48 19.46 34.50
C VAL A 55 60.92 19.35 35.00
N THR A 56 61.50 18.15 34.98
CA THR A 56 62.91 17.93 35.34
C THR A 56 63.86 18.68 34.41
N GLU A 57 63.64 18.61 33.08
CA GLU A 57 64.41 19.35 32.08
C GLU A 57 64.26 20.88 32.20
N CYS A 58 63.12 21.35 32.72
CA CYS A 58 62.87 22.77 32.98
C CYS A 58 63.43 23.26 34.32
N GLY A 59 64.18 22.44 35.06
CA GLY A 59 64.82 22.87 36.33
C GLY A 59 64.23 22.23 37.59
N SER A 60 63.37 21.21 37.45
CA SER A 60 62.81 20.37 38.54
C SER A 60 61.93 21.09 39.58
N GLU A 61 61.76 22.40 39.48
CA GLU A 61 60.78 23.14 40.29
C GLU A 61 59.38 23.03 39.67
N LEU A 62 58.39 22.70 40.50
CA LEU A 62 56.99 22.71 40.08
C LEU A 62 56.57 24.15 39.74
N PRO A 63 55.90 24.37 38.58
CA PRO A 63 55.30 25.64 38.23
C PRO A 63 54.52 26.26 39.40
N GLN A 64 54.61 27.58 39.61
CA GLN A 64 53.79 28.26 40.61
C GLN A 64 52.56 28.89 39.95
N LEU A 65 51.36 28.55 40.43
CA LEU A 65 50.12 29.22 40.02
C LEU A 65 49.76 30.34 40.99
N THR A 66 50.06 31.59 40.63
CA THR A 66 49.44 32.75 41.29
C THR A 66 48.00 32.87 40.78
N GLY A 67 47.07 33.23 41.69
CA GLY A 67 45.62 33.15 41.46
C GLY A 67 45.08 33.95 40.28
N GLU A 68 45.87 34.85 39.69
CA GLU A 68 45.44 35.76 38.62
C GLU A 68 46.27 35.67 37.33
N ASP A 69 47.44 35.01 37.30
CA ASP A 69 48.35 35.15 36.15
C ASP A 69 49.20 33.90 35.86
N VAL A 70 48.62 32.95 35.12
CA VAL A 70 49.26 31.66 34.78
C VAL A 70 50.35 31.80 33.71
N GLY A 71 50.46 32.97 33.04
CA GLY A 71 51.26 33.14 31.82
C GLY A 71 52.48 34.07 31.90
N HIS A 72 52.76 34.72 33.03
CA HIS A 72 53.81 35.75 33.09
C HIS A 72 55.20 35.23 33.52
N ASP A 73 55.30 33.98 33.98
CA ASP A 73 56.57 33.36 34.31
C ASP A 73 57.14 32.56 33.11
N ALA A 74 58.41 32.82 32.79
CA ALA A 74 59.11 32.16 31.69
C ALA A 74 59.18 30.64 31.88
N HIS A 75 59.31 30.17 33.13
CA HIS A 75 59.31 28.75 33.47
C HIS A 75 57.94 28.11 33.18
N ASN A 76 56.86 28.70 33.70
CA ASN A 76 55.49 28.26 33.44
C ASN A 76 55.16 28.24 31.93
N ALA A 77 55.55 29.28 31.19
CA ALA A 77 55.34 29.37 29.75
C ALA A 77 56.12 28.28 28.99
N ALA A 78 57.36 28.00 29.39
CA ALA A 78 58.19 26.95 28.78
C ALA A 78 57.60 25.55 29.02
N VAL A 79 57.34 25.18 30.27
CA VAL A 79 56.74 23.88 30.65
C VAL A 79 55.40 23.69 29.94
N GLY A 80 54.51 24.68 30.06
CA GLY A 80 53.15 24.60 29.50
C GLY A 80 53.15 24.49 27.98
N THR A 81 53.98 25.28 27.28
CA THR A 81 54.02 25.23 25.81
C THR A 81 54.65 23.94 25.29
N VAL A 82 55.75 23.47 25.89
CA VAL A 82 56.40 22.22 25.45
C VAL A 82 55.41 21.06 25.53
N LEU A 83 54.72 20.91 26.66
CA LEU A 83 53.71 19.88 26.84
C LEU A 83 52.48 20.09 25.95
N ALA A 84 52.02 21.33 25.76
CA ALA A 84 50.93 21.63 24.82
C ALA A 84 51.27 21.22 23.38
N ARG A 85 52.50 21.47 22.92
CA ARG A 85 52.97 21.03 21.60
C ARG A 85 53.03 19.51 21.49
N ILE A 86 53.53 18.83 22.52
CA ILE A 86 53.54 17.36 22.57
C ILE A 86 52.11 16.83 22.44
N ALA A 87 51.17 17.39 23.22
CA ALA A 87 49.77 16.99 23.18
C ALA A 87 49.13 17.21 21.80
N LEU A 88 49.49 18.29 21.08
CA LEU A 88 48.99 18.61 19.75
C LEU A 88 49.65 17.83 18.61
N HIS A 89 50.78 17.15 18.84
CA HIS A 89 51.57 16.52 17.77
C HIS A 89 51.29 15.01 17.64
N PRO A 90 50.52 14.55 16.64
CA PRO A 90 50.11 13.15 16.54
C PRO A 90 51.26 12.15 16.33
N GLY A 91 52.46 12.62 15.95
CA GLY A 91 53.64 11.79 15.78
C GLY A 91 54.40 11.50 17.07
N HIS A 92 54.06 12.13 18.20
CA HIS A 92 54.77 11.96 19.47
C HIS A 92 54.17 10.82 20.29
N ALA A 93 54.96 9.87 20.79
CA ALA A 93 54.46 8.68 21.50
C ALA A 93 53.46 9.01 22.63
N ASP A 94 53.75 10.05 23.41
CA ASP A 94 52.92 10.45 24.55
C ASP A 94 51.73 11.38 24.24
N HIS A 95 51.50 11.74 22.97
CA HIS A 95 50.54 12.80 22.63
C HIS A 95 49.11 12.50 23.11
N GLU A 96 48.68 11.23 23.10
CA GLU A 96 47.35 10.85 23.57
C GLU A 96 47.25 10.69 25.07
N ALA A 97 48.24 10.07 25.70
CA ALA A 97 48.28 9.91 27.15
C ALA A 97 48.27 11.29 27.84
N LEU A 98 49.06 12.22 27.30
CA LEU A 98 49.10 13.60 27.77
C LEU A 98 47.76 14.31 27.55
N PHE A 99 47.14 14.16 26.38
CA PHE A 99 45.85 14.80 26.11
C PHE A 99 44.73 14.29 27.03
N GLU A 100 44.68 12.98 27.30
CA GLU A 100 43.74 12.39 28.26
C GLU A 100 43.94 12.94 29.68
N TRP A 101 45.18 13.01 30.15
CA TRP A 101 45.48 13.61 31.45
C TRP A 101 45.06 15.08 31.52
N ILE A 102 45.25 15.87 30.44
CA ILE A 102 44.77 17.27 30.38
C ILE A 102 43.24 17.34 30.50
N LEU A 103 42.50 16.41 29.90
CA LEU A 103 41.03 16.38 30.01
C LEU A 103 40.56 16.03 31.43
N GLU A 104 41.29 15.15 32.12
CA GLU A 104 41.00 14.83 33.53
C GLU A 104 41.38 15.98 34.47
N ALA A 105 42.48 16.68 34.20
CA ALA A 105 42.84 17.93 34.88
C ALA A 105 41.76 19.00 34.68
N ASP A 106 41.23 19.17 33.47
CA ASP A 106 40.12 20.09 33.21
C ASP A 106 38.84 19.66 33.96
N ARG A 107 38.61 18.36 34.12
CA ARG A 107 37.47 17.80 34.86
C ARG A 107 37.58 18.04 36.36
N SER A 108 38.77 17.90 36.97
CA SER A 108 38.99 18.14 38.41
C SER A 108 38.63 19.57 38.82
N LEU A 109 38.72 20.53 37.88
CA LEU A 109 38.32 21.93 38.08
C LEU A 109 36.79 22.15 38.19
N LEU A 110 35.97 21.15 37.85
CA LEU A 110 34.52 21.26 37.92
C LEU A 110 34.01 20.96 39.34
N LYS A 111 33.52 21.99 40.03
CA LYS A 111 32.87 21.85 41.36
C LYS A 111 31.62 20.95 41.35
N THR A 112 31.03 20.69 40.17
CA THR A 112 29.83 19.86 40.02
C THR A 112 30.05 18.83 38.91
N SER A 113 30.03 17.54 39.26
CA SER A 113 30.11 16.42 38.30
C SER A 113 28.79 16.26 37.52
N LYS A 114 28.40 17.24 36.72
CA LYS A 114 27.35 17.02 35.71
C LYS A 114 28.01 16.47 34.45
N ASN A 115 27.68 15.24 34.08
CA ASN A 115 28.15 14.52 32.87
C ASN A 115 27.67 15.14 31.54
N ASN A 116 27.47 16.47 31.49
CA ASN A 116 27.03 17.15 30.28
C ASN A 116 28.24 17.50 29.41
N ILE A 117 28.42 16.75 28.32
CA ILE A 117 29.44 16.98 27.29
C ILE A 117 29.48 18.43 26.80
N GLY A 118 28.32 19.08 26.66
CA GLY A 118 28.24 20.48 26.21
C GLY A 118 28.82 21.47 27.19
N ALA A 119 28.56 21.29 28.48
CA ALA A 119 29.14 22.15 29.52
C ALA A 119 30.66 21.98 29.61
N ARG A 120 31.16 20.74 29.45
CA ARG A 120 32.60 20.43 29.46
C ARG A 120 33.29 21.03 28.23
N ALA A 121 32.83 20.69 27.03
CA ALA A 121 33.40 21.14 25.77
C ALA A 121 33.20 22.66 25.55
N GLY A 122 32.16 23.27 26.12
CA GLY A 122 31.92 24.71 26.04
C GLY A 122 33.09 25.57 26.53
N ARG A 123 33.83 25.09 27.54
CA ARG A 123 35.04 25.76 28.07
C ARG A 123 36.23 25.75 27.11
N TRP A 124 36.13 25.00 26.02
CA TRP A 124 37.16 24.87 24.99
C TRP A 124 36.79 25.66 23.73
N THR A 125 35.58 26.19 23.60
CA THR A 125 35.08 26.85 22.37
C THR A 125 35.97 27.97 21.85
N TRP A 126 36.57 28.75 22.75
CA TRP A 126 37.49 29.84 22.41
C TRP A 126 38.84 29.37 21.84
N SER A 127 39.20 28.09 22.02
CA SER A 127 40.47 27.51 21.56
C SER A 127 40.50 27.15 20.08
N GLY A 128 39.36 27.23 19.39
CA GLY A 128 39.24 26.95 17.96
C GLY A 128 38.61 25.58 17.65
N PRO A 129 38.13 25.39 16.40
CA PRO A 129 37.28 24.26 16.04
C PRO A 129 37.99 22.91 16.10
N GLU A 130 39.29 22.84 15.79
CA GLU A 130 40.05 21.59 15.78
C GLU A 130 40.19 21.01 17.19
N LEU A 131 40.66 21.82 18.15
CA LEU A 131 40.83 21.39 19.53
C LEU A 131 39.47 21.07 20.18
N VAL A 132 38.44 21.89 19.93
CA VAL A 132 37.07 21.60 20.38
C VAL A 132 36.57 20.27 19.82
N GLY A 133 36.82 20.01 18.53
CA GLY A 133 36.45 18.75 17.88
C GLY A 133 37.14 17.55 18.54
N ARG A 134 38.43 17.67 18.84
CA ARG A 134 39.19 16.63 19.56
C ARG A 134 38.64 16.39 20.96
N VAL A 135 38.33 17.45 21.71
CA VAL A 135 37.71 17.35 23.04
C VAL A 135 36.35 16.63 22.94
N LEU A 136 35.50 17.03 21.99
CA LEU A 136 34.20 16.40 21.76
C LEU A 136 34.33 14.91 21.44
N ALA A 137 35.30 14.51 20.60
CA ALA A 137 35.56 13.11 20.28
C ALA A 137 35.91 12.29 21.54
N ARG A 138 36.75 12.83 22.45
CA ARG A 138 37.13 12.13 23.69
C ARG A 138 35.98 12.03 24.69
N LEU A 139 35.08 13.00 24.70
CA LEU A 139 33.90 13.00 25.57
C LEU A 139 32.74 12.14 25.05
N ASP A 140 32.79 11.71 23.78
CA ASP A 140 31.73 10.97 23.10
C ASP A 140 31.24 9.70 23.82
N PRO A 141 32.11 8.83 24.38
CA PRO A 141 31.67 7.56 25.00
C PRO A 141 30.75 7.74 26.21
N GLN A 142 30.80 8.91 26.86
CA GLN A 142 29.99 9.24 28.04
C GLN A 142 28.69 9.97 27.69
N ALA A 143 28.46 10.28 26.41
CA ALA A 143 27.36 11.12 25.96
C ALA A 143 26.13 10.31 25.55
N THR A 144 24.94 10.88 25.80
CA THR A 144 23.67 10.34 25.30
C THR A 144 23.60 10.46 23.78
N LEU A 145 22.82 9.60 23.09
CA LEU A 145 22.64 9.66 21.64
C LEU A 145 22.31 11.08 21.15
N HIS A 146 21.39 11.76 21.84
CA HIS A 146 21.01 13.13 21.55
C HIS A 146 22.21 14.10 21.56
N ALA A 147 23.07 14.01 22.58
CA ALA A 147 24.26 14.84 22.67
C ALA A 147 25.30 14.45 21.61
N ARG A 148 25.49 13.15 21.35
CA ARG A 148 26.40 12.65 20.32
C ARG A 148 26.04 13.17 18.93
N LEU A 149 24.76 13.22 18.62
CA LEU A 149 24.24 13.80 17.38
C LEU A 149 24.46 15.31 17.35
N ARG A 150 24.01 16.04 18.38
CA ARG A 150 24.13 17.51 18.43
C ARG A 150 25.56 18.00 18.18
N TYR A 151 26.54 17.38 18.83
CA TYR A 151 27.96 17.74 18.69
C TYR A 151 28.67 16.99 17.56
N ALA A 152 27.97 16.10 16.86
CA ALA A 152 28.55 15.17 15.89
C ALA A 152 29.79 14.44 16.43
N SER A 153 29.83 14.15 17.73
CA SER A 153 31.04 13.72 18.46
C SER A 153 31.51 12.32 18.06
N ALA A 154 30.60 11.48 17.58
CA ALA A 154 30.89 10.16 17.03
C ALA A 154 31.32 10.18 15.55
N SER A 155 31.36 11.35 14.91
CA SER A 155 31.72 11.48 13.49
C SER A 155 33.21 11.80 13.32
N PRO A 156 33.79 11.60 12.12
CA PRO A 156 35.17 12.01 11.83
C PRO A 156 35.45 13.51 11.96
N ARG A 157 34.40 14.35 12.02
CA ARG A 157 34.51 15.81 12.14
C ARG A 157 33.55 16.34 13.21
N PRO A 158 33.82 16.09 14.51
CA PRO A 158 33.03 16.67 15.58
C PRO A 158 33.05 18.19 15.50
N ARG A 159 31.92 18.83 15.81
CA ARG A 159 31.83 20.30 15.76
C ARG A 159 30.88 20.85 16.79
N TRP A 160 31.10 22.11 17.14
CA TRP A 160 30.18 22.85 18.00
C TRP A 160 28.85 23.09 17.26
N PRO A 161 27.69 23.00 17.93
CA PRO A 161 26.39 23.24 17.33
C PRO A 161 26.12 24.73 17.13
N ASP A 162 26.47 25.24 15.95
CA ASP A 162 26.34 26.64 15.57
C ASP A 162 25.39 26.86 14.37
N LEU A 163 24.69 25.82 13.90
CA LEU A 163 23.79 25.98 12.77
C LEU A 163 22.56 26.83 13.15
N PRO A 164 22.16 27.78 12.28
CA PRO A 164 20.95 28.55 12.47
C PRO A 164 19.70 27.68 12.26
N ALA A 165 18.58 28.09 12.84
CA ALA A 165 17.30 27.37 12.71
C ALA A 165 16.88 27.16 11.24
N ASP A 166 17.13 28.13 10.36
CA ASP A 166 16.80 28.02 8.93
C ASP A 166 17.56 26.89 8.22
N ALA A 167 18.78 26.58 8.66
CA ALA A 167 19.53 25.44 8.12
C ALA A 167 18.85 24.11 8.47
N ILE A 168 18.28 24.01 9.68
CA ILE A 168 17.53 22.83 10.12
C ILE A 168 16.23 22.69 9.33
N THR A 169 15.52 23.79 9.08
CA THR A 169 14.32 23.79 8.23
C THR A 169 14.64 23.36 6.79
N ARG A 170 15.73 23.87 6.21
CA ARG A 170 16.21 23.41 4.88
C ARG A 170 16.54 21.92 4.87
N ARG A 171 17.20 21.42 5.92
CA ARG A 171 17.50 19.99 6.04
C ARG A 171 16.22 19.15 6.17
N ALA A 172 15.20 19.62 6.89
CA ALA A 172 13.91 18.93 7.01
C ALA A 172 13.15 18.81 5.67
N ALA A 173 13.36 19.74 4.74
CA ALA A 173 12.85 19.63 3.38
C ALA A 173 13.54 18.50 2.58
N MET A 174 14.80 18.17 2.90
CA MET A 174 15.58 17.15 2.21
C MET A 174 15.33 15.72 2.74
N ILE A 175 14.62 15.58 3.86
CA ILE A 175 14.50 14.31 4.60
C ILE A 175 13.07 13.76 4.49
N PRO A 176 12.90 12.48 4.11
CA PRO A 176 11.60 11.80 4.16
C PRO A 176 11.13 11.60 5.61
N ALA A 177 9.82 11.42 5.83
CA ALA A 177 9.29 11.14 7.17
C ALA A 177 9.85 9.83 7.77
N MET A 178 10.10 8.84 6.91
CA MET A 178 10.75 7.58 7.24
C MET A 178 12.10 7.46 6.53
N LEU A 179 13.14 7.05 7.28
CA LEU A 179 14.51 6.99 6.76
C LEU A 179 14.57 6.12 5.50
N TRP A 180 15.42 6.49 4.53
CA TRP A 180 15.56 5.76 3.27
C TRP A 180 15.74 4.25 3.46
N PRO A 181 15.15 3.39 2.61
CA PRO A 181 15.21 1.95 2.80
C PRO A 181 16.62 1.39 2.88
N GLY A 182 17.56 1.84 2.03
CA GLY A 182 18.93 1.35 2.05
C GLY A 182 19.70 1.75 3.30
N TRP A 183 19.49 2.98 3.79
CA TRP A 183 20.07 3.42 5.07
C TRP A 183 19.44 2.72 6.27
N THR A 184 18.15 2.41 6.18
CA THR A 184 17.47 1.58 7.18
C THR A 184 18.07 0.19 7.23
N MET A 185 18.30 -0.47 6.09
CA MET A 185 18.92 -1.80 6.05
C MET A 185 20.29 -1.84 6.71
N ARG A 186 21.10 -0.78 6.54
CA ARG A 186 22.42 -0.61 7.17
C ARG A 186 22.31 -0.41 8.68
N LEU A 187 21.39 0.45 9.15
CA LEU A 187 21.31 0.83 10.57
C LEU A 187 20.42 -0.07 11.43
N LEU A 188 19.53 -0.85 10.82
CA LEU A 188 18.66 -1.76 11.53
C LEU A 188 19.44 -3.02 11.92
N PRO A 189 19.72 -3.25 13.22
CA PRO A 189 20.40 -4.46 13.65
C PRO A 189 19.53 -5.68 13.35
N ARG A 190 20.18 -6.83 13.12
CA ARG A 190 19.46 -8.10 13.03
C ARG A 190 18.84 -8.41 14.40
N PRO A 191 17.53 -8.65 14.50
CA PRO A 191 16.92 -9.04 15.77
C PRO A 191 17.57 -10.33 16.28
N LYS A 192 18.06 -10.33 17.53
CA LYS A 192 18.53 -11.55 18.20
C LYS A 192 17.36 -12.45 18.60
N ASP A 193 16.20 -11.85 18.83
CA ASP A 193 14.94 -12.51 19.18
C ASP A 193 13.89 -12.27 18.09
N ASN A 194 12.88 -13.13 18.03
CA ASN A 194 11.74 -13.02 17.09
C ASN A 194 10.78 -11.85 17.37
N LYS A 195 11.22 -10.83 18.13
CA LYS A 195 10.44 -9.62 18.42
C LYS A 195 10.43 -8.75 17.17
N ASP A 196 9.24 -8.38 16.71
CA ASP A 196 9.06 -7.42 15.61
C ASP A 196 9.87 -6.13 15.91
N PRO A 197 10.84 -5.76 15.05
CA PRO A 197 11.67 -4.58 15.26
C PRO A 197 10.90 -3.26 15.19
N ARG A 198 9.61 -3.28 14.80
CA ARG A 198 8.79 -2.07 14.56
C ARG A 198 9.53 -1.10 13.64
N ALA A 199 9.96 -1.60 12.49
CA ALA A 199 10.82 -0.85 11.59
C ALA A 199 10.24 0.50 11.14
N GLY A 200 8.91 0.62 11.07
CA GLY A 200 8.23 1.90 10.82
C GLY A 200 8.60 2.98 11.85
N THR A 201 8.50 2.67 13.15
CA THR A 201 8.84 3.61 14.23
C THR A 201 10.34 3.90 14.26
N PHE A 202 11.17 2.88 14.01
CA PHE A 202 12.63 3.06 13.92
C PHE A 202 13.02 4.03 12.80
N ARG A 203 12.43 3.88 11.61
CA ARG A 203 12.69 4.73 10.44
C ARG A 203 12.27 6.17 10.67
N ARG A 204 11.12 6.40 11.30
CA ARG A 204 10.69 7.75 11.69
C ARG A 204 11.62 8.36 12.74
N GLY A 205 11.98 7.58 13.75
CA GLY A 205 12.91 7.98 14.78
C GLY A 205 14.26 8.42 14.22
N CYS A 206 14.84 7.64 13.30
CA CYS A 206 16.10 7.99 12.65
C CYS A 206 16.02 9.27 11.81
N SER A 207 14.91 9.51 11.11
CA SER A 207 14.70 10.72 10.31
C SER A 207 14.61 11.96 11.21
N SER A 208 13.90 11.86 12.33
CA SER A 208 13.86 12.91 13.34
C SER A 208 15.24 13.15 13.96
N PHE A 209 15.99 12.10 14.30
CA PHE A 209 17.36 12.22 14.81
C PHE A 209 18.31 12.87 13.81
N LEU A 210 18.12 12.68 12.50
CA LEU A 210 18.93 13.27 11.43
C LEU A 210 18.83 14.81 11.36
N LEU A 211 17.83 15.41 12.01
CA LEU A 211 17.68 16.87 12.13
C LEU A 211 18.50 17.48 13.27
N LEU A 212 18.94 16.70 14.25
CA LEU A 212 19.64 17.22 15.42
C LEU A 212 21.10 17.59 15.21
N PRO A 213 21.87 16.96 14.31
CA PRO A 213 23.28 17.27 14.16
C PRO A 213 23.53 18.76 13.94
N SER A 214 24.33 19.31 14.86
CA SER A 214 24.77 20.71 14.90
C SER A 214 23.66 21.74 15.07
N GLY A 215 22.45 21.30 15.42
CA GLY A 215 21.33 22.18 15.73
C GLY A 215 21.48 22.87 17.10
N PRO A 216 20.77 24.00 17.31
CA PRO A 216 20.92 24.83 18.49
C PRO A 216 20.52 24.11 19.79
N PRO A 217 20.95 24.58 20.97
CA PRO A 217 20.70 23.91 22.25
C PRO A 217 19.22 23.64 22.56
N GLN A 218 18.33 24.51 22.08
CA GLN A 218 16.88 24.43 22.27
C GLN A 218 16.20 23.44 21.31
N LEU A 219 16.92 22.93 20.30
CA LEU A 219 16.42 21.90 19.40
C LEU A 219 16.55 20.53 20.05
N ASN A 220 15.42 19.89 20.34
CA ASN A 220 15.35 18.55 20.90
C ASN A 220 14.51 17.64 19.99
N PHE A 221 14.48 16.36 20.33
CA PHE A 221 13.76 15.35 19.56
C PHE A 221 12.27 15.68 19.41
N GLU A 222 11.66 16.26 20.45
CA GLU A 222 10.24 16.63 20.47
C GLU A 222 9.91 17.80 19.53
N ARG A 223 10.87 18.66 19.23
CA ARG A 223 10.70 19.79 18.31
C ARG A 223 10.97 19.45 16.84
N VAL A 224 11.77 18.41 16.57
CA VAL A 224 12.12 18.02 15.19
C VAL A 224 11.11 17.08 14.55
N GLY A 225 10.42 16.24 15.34
CA GLY A 225 9.40 15.32 14.82
C GLY A 225 8.32 15.99 13.97
N PRO A 226 7.70 17.10 14.43
CA PRO A 226 6.66 17.81 13.68
C PRO A 226 7.13 18.38 12.33
N LEU A 227 8.42 18.71 12.18
CA LEU A 227 8.98 19.20 10.91
C LEU A 227 8.91 18.14 9.79
N LEU A 228 8.82 16.87 10.16
CA LEU A 228 8.71 15.74 9.26
C LEU A 228 7.29 15.15 9.20
N GLY A 229 6.32 15.73 9.92
CA GLY A 229 4.96 15.18 10.06
C GLY A 229 4.84 14.02 11.06
N ASN A 230 5.90 13.69 11.80
CA ASN A 230 5.90 12.58 12.76
C ASN A 230 5.19 12.98 14.07
N GLN A 231 4.04 12.35 14.34
CA GLN A 231 3.20 12.64 15.52
C GLN A 231 3.49 11.73 16.73
N GLU A 232 3.97 10.50 16.51
CA GLU A 232 4.23 9.50 17.56
C GLU A 232 5.66 9.57 18.13
N ILE A 233 6.09 10.78 18.47
CA ILE A 233 7.49 11.13 18.81
C ILE A 233 8.08 10.21 19.89
N ASN A 234 7.35 9.97 20.99
CA ASN A 234 7.85 9.14 22.09
C ASN A 234 8.04 7.68 21.66
N THR A 235 7.09 7.14 20.89
CA THR A 235 7.16 5.76 20.37
C THR A 235 8.32 5.60 19.41
N ASP A 236 8.52 6.57 18.52
CA ASP A 236 9.60 6.57 17.53
C ASP A 236 10.97 6.64 18.22
N ARG A 237 11.12 7.50 19.23
CA ARG A 237 12.33 7.60 20.06
C ARG A 237 12.62 6.32 20.85
N ASP A 238 11.62 5.81 21.55
CA ASP A 238 11.75 4.61 22.40
C ASP A 238 12.08 3.36 21.58
N SER A 239 11.62 3.28 20.32
CA SER A 239 11.98 2.19 19.43
C SER A 239 13.49 2.09 19.17
N ILE A 240 14.21 3.22 19.24
CA ILE A 240 15.66 3.28 19.09
C ILE A 240 16.32 3.09 20.46
N GLU A 241 16.10 4.02 21.40
CA GLU A 241 16.86 4.09 22.65
C GLU A 241 16.52 2.98 23.64
N ARG A 242 15.27 2.49 23.65
CA ARG A 242 14.79 1.52 24.66
C ARG A 242 14.54 0.12 24.13
N ARG A 243 14.67 -0.10 22.81
CA ARG A 243 14.35 -1.39 22.18
C ARG A 243 15.45 -1.92 21.29
N LEU A 244 15.82 -1.19 20.24
CA LEU A 244 16.81 -1.69 19.26
C LEU A 244 18.24 -1.48 19.72
N TYR A 245 18.55 -0.35 20.35
CA TYR A 245 19.92 0.02 20.75
C TYR A 245 20.15 0.09 22.27
N LEU A 246 19.23 -0.44 23.09
CA LEU A 246 19.35 -0.39 24.56
C LEU A 246 20.69 -0.97 25.05
N ASP A 247 21.06 -2.15 24.54
CA ASP A 247 22.29 -2.87 24.91
C ASP A 247 23.28 -2.96 23.73
N GLN A 248 23.16 -2.06 22.74
CA GLN A 248 24.03 -2.04 21.56
C GLN A 248 24.88 -0.78 21.51
N ASP A 249 26.02 -0.87 20.83
CA ASP A 249 26.84 0.30 20.55
C ASP A 249 26.07 1.29 19.67
N LEU A 250 25.85 2.50 20.20
CA LEU A 250 25.19 3.61 19.52
C LEU A 250 26.10 4.32 18.51
N THR A 251 27.41 4.03 18.51
CA THR A 251 28.40 4.70 17.67
C THR A 251 28.10 4.62 16.18
N PRO A 252 27.74 3.45 15.61
CA PRO A 252 27.38 3.37 14.21
C PRO A 252 26.18 4.24 13.84
N LEU A 253 25.18 4.33 14.72
CA LEU A 253 23.99 5.15 14.51
C LEU A 253 24.32 6.64 14.59
N ALA A 254 24.97 7.07 15.68
CA ALA A 254 25.32 8.47 15.90
C ALA A 254 26.26 9.00 14.80
N SER A 255 27.29 8.23 14.43
CA SER A 255 28.25 8.61 13.40
C SER A 255 27.60 8.69 12.03
N THR A 256 26.78 7.70 11.65
CA THR A 256 26.10 7.68 10.34
C THR A 256 25.16 8.86 10.19
N LEU A 257 24.28 9.11 11.17
CA LEU A 257 23.33 10.23 11.09
C LEU A 257 24.04 11.59 11.11
N ALA A 258 25.12 11.76 11.89
CA ALA A 258 25.89 12.99 11.88
C ALA A 258 26.59 13.25 10.53
N GLN A 259 27.18 12.21 9.93
CA GLN A 259 27.82 12.31 8.61
C GLN A 259 26.79 12.58 7.49
N LEU A 260 25.64 11.91 7.52
CA LEU A 260 24.54 12.15 6.57
C LEU A 260 23.98 13.57 6.68
N ALA A 261 23.74 14.05 7.90
CA ALA A 261 23.23 15.41 8.11
C ALA A 261 24.20 16.46 7.54
N ARG A 262 25.50 16.30 7.77
CA ARG A 262 26.53 17.18 7.19
C ARG A 262 26.54 17.10 5.67
N ALA A 263 26.48 15.89 5.11
CA ALA A 263 26.50 15.71 3.66
C ALA A 263 25.25 16.30 2.99
N LEU A 264 24.08 16.23 3.62
CA LEU A 264 22.86 16.90 3.16
C LEU A 264 22.99 18.43 3.21
N ASP A 265 23.56 18.97 4.29
CA ASP A 265 23.81 20.42 4.40
C ASP A 265 24.77 20.91 3.30
N GLU A 266 25.75 20.10 2.92
CA GLU A 266 26.79 20.45 1.93
C GLU A 266 26.35 20.21 0.47
N ARG A 267 25.61 19.13 0.20
CA ARG A 267 25.33 18.64 -1.16
C ARG A 267 23.86 18.74 -1.56
N GLY A 268 22.95 18.90 -0.60
CA GLY A 268 21.51 18.93 -0.83
C GLY A 268 20.88 17.57 -1.13
N SER A 269 19.62 17.63 -1.56
CA SER A 269 18.80 16.50 -2.03
C SER A 269 18.11 16.92 -3.33
N PRO A 270 17.97 16.02 -4.32
CA PRO A 270 17.17 16.29 -5.52
C PRO A 270 15.66 16.27 -5.26
N ILE A 271 15.22 15.85 -4.07
CA ILE A 271 13.80 15.80 -3.67
C ILE A 271 13.55 16.78 -2.53
N ASP A 272 12.55 17.66 -2.70
CA ASP A 272 11.94 18.44 -1.61
C ASP A 272 10.74 17.67 -1.01
N TYR A 273 11.03 16.88 0.02
CA TYR A 273 10.03 16.09 0.73
C TYR A 273 9.04 16.94 1.53
N ALA A 274 9.42 18.14 1.98
CA ALA A 274 8.47 19.01 2.68
C ALA A 274 7.39 19.51 1.72
N ARG A 275 7.80 19.95 0.52
CA ARG A 275 6.88 20.30 -0.56
C ARG A 275 6.00 19.12 -0.95
N ARG A 276 6.58 17.94 -1.14
CA ARG A 276 5.80 16.73 -1.49
C ARG A 276 4.77 16.35 -0.43
N ARG A 277 5.11 16.41 0.87
CA ARG A 277 4.16 16.16 1.97
C ARG A 277 3.01 17.17 2.01
N ALA A 278 3.27 18.42 1.64
CA ALA A 278 2.24 19.45 1.59
C ALA A 278 1.28 19.29 0.40
N ILE A 279 1.80 18.82 -0.74
CA ILE A 279 1.02 18.65 -1.98
C ILE A 279 0.27 17.32 -2.00
N PHE A 280 0.94 16.22 -1.68
CA PHE A 280 0.42 14.86 -1.84
C PHE A 280 -0.20 14.33 -0.56
N THR A 281 -1.50 14.13 -0.60
CA THR A 281 -2.36 13.62 0.48
C THR A 281 -3.29 12.54 -0.09
N SER A 282 -4.06 11.86 0.77
CA SER A 282 -5.03 10.85 0.35
C SER A 282 -6.10 11.35 -0.62
N THR A 283 -6.32 12.66 -0.70
CA THR A 283 -7.31 13.29 -1.58
C THR A 283 -6.68 13.91 -2.82
N THR A 284 -5.43 14.35 -2.76
CA THR A 284 -4.75 15.02 -3.89
C THR A 284 -3.95 14.07 -4.75
N ALA A 285 -3.42 12.97 -4.20
CA ALA A 285 -2.74 11.95 -4.99
C ALA A 285 -3.76 11.18 -5.82
N THR A 286 -3.64 11.27 -7.14
CA THR A 286 -4.56 10.63 -8.08
C THR A 286 -4.04 9.25 -8.47
N LEU A 287 -4.96 8.29 -8.64
CA LEU A 287 -4.65 6.95 -9.13
C LEU A 287 -5.58 6.67 -10.30
N ASP A 288 -5.02 6.43 -11.48
CA ASP A 288 -5.77 6.10 -12.69
C ASP A 288 -6.34 4.68 -12.56
N LEU A 289 -7.61 4.62 -12.15
CA LEU A 289 -8.33 3.36 -11.99
C LEU A 289 -8.64 2.68 -13.32
N ASP A 290 -8.71 3.43 -14.42
CA ASP A 290 -8.91 2.88 -15.76
C ASP A 290 -7.63 2.22 -16.26
N ALA A 291 -6.47 2.87 -16.10
CA ALA A 291 -5.17 2.26 -16.36
C ALA A 291 -4.94 1.01 -15.51
N TYR A 292 -5.33 1.05 -14.24
CA TYR A 292 -5.26 -0.12 -13.37
C TYR A 292 -6.19 -1.26 -13.84
N ALA A 293 -7.42 -0.95 -14.27
CA ALA A 293 -8.32 -1.95 -14.84
C ALA A 293 -7.75 -2.57 -16.13
N ARG A 294 -7.09 -1.78 -16.98
CA ARG A 294 -6.35 -2.26 -18.16
C ARG A 294 -5.22 -3.20 -17.77
N LEU A 295 -4.41 -2.82 -16.78
CA LEU A 295 -3.34 -3.67 -16.24
C LEU A 295 -3.90 -5.01 -15.75
N CYS A 296 -4.99 -4.99 -14.98
CA CYS A 296 -5.63 -6.22 -14.54
C CYS A 296 -6.11 -7.08 -15.71
N ALA A 297 -6.66 -6.48 -16.78
CA ALA A 297 -7.09 -7.20 -17.96
C ALA A 297 -5.94 -7.86 -18.73
N GLN A 298 -4.79 -7.17 -18.84
CA GLN A 298 -3.55 -7.67 -19.46
C GLN A 298 -2.93 -8.81 -18.65
N GLN A 299 -2.86 -8.63 -17.32
CA GLN A 299 -2.28 -9.63 -16.41
C GLN A 299 -3.25 -10.80 -16.10
N GLY A 300 -4.53 -10.67 -16.46
CA GLY A 300 -5.56 -11.63 -16.09
C GLY A 300 -5.88 -11.64 -14.59
N TRP A 301 -5.68 -10.51 -13.91
CA TRP A 301 -6.04 -10.33 -12.51
C TRP A 301 -7.50 -9.92 -12.36
N ASN A 302 -8.10 -10.26 -11.22
CA ASN A 302 -9.34 -9.61 -10.81
C ASN A 302 -8.99 -8.18 -10.32
N PRO A 303 -9.62 -7.11 -10.84
CA PRO A 303 -9.38 -5.74 -10.39
C PRO A 303 -9.60 -5.54 -8.88
N GLY A 304 -10.38 -6.40 -8.22
CA GLY A 304 -10.48 -6.47 -6.77
C GLY A 304 -11.48 -5.48 -6.16
N GLN A 305 -11.50 -5.42 -4.83
CA GLN A 305 -12.43 -4.63 -4.02
C GLN A 305 -11.82 -3.28 -3.58
N LEU A 306 -12.64 -2.37 -3.05
CA LEU A 306 -12.24 -1.04 -2.53
C LEU A 306 -10.97 -1.08 -1.65
N HIS A 307 -10.82 -2.11 -0.82
CA HIS A 307 -9.64 -2.29 0.03
C HIS A 307 -8.31 -2.30 -0.73
N ARG A 308 -8.26 -2.90 -1.92
CA ARG A 308 -7.05 -2.94 -2.75
C ARG A 308 -6.68 -1.58 -3.29
N VAL A 309 -7.67 -0.78 -3.68
CA VAL A 309 -7.46 0.61 -4.09
C VAL A 309 -6.87 1.42 -2.94
N LEU A 310 -7.33 1.22 -1.71
CA LEU A 310 -6.76 1.88 -0.53
C LEU A 310 -5.30 1.48 -0.28
N LEU A 311 -4.94 0.20 -0.44
CA LEU A 311 -3.54 -0.25 -0.31
C LEU A 311 -2.64 0.36 -1.40
N MET A 312 -3.12 0.38 -2.65
CA MET A 312 -2.39 1.00 -3.76
C MET A 312 -2.18 2.50 -3.53
N ARG A 313 -3.20 3.21 -3.05
CA ARG A 313 -3.09 4.64 -2.70
C ARG A 313 -2.11 4.86 -1.54
N ALA A 314 -2.15 4.02 -0.50
CA ALA A 314 -1.19 4.10 0.60
C ALA A 314 0.25 3.87 0.13
N TYR A 315 0.48 2.90 -0.77
CA TYR A 315 1.80 2.65 -1.34
C TYR A 315 2.24 3.79 -2.28
N LEU A 316 1.33 4.33 -3.11
CA LEU A 316 1.59 5.47 -3.98
C LEU A 316 2.02 6.70 -3.16
N LEU A 317 1.29 7.00 -2.07
CA LEU A 317 1.67 8.07 -1.18
C LEU A 317 3.03 7.83 -0.53
N MET A 318 3.32 6.60 -0.10
CA MET A 318 4.64 6.25 0.43
C MET A 318 5.76 6.53 -0.58
N LEU A 319 5.55 6.27 -1.88
CA LEU A 319 6.51 6.61 -2.93
C LEU A 319 6.67 8.13 -3.09
N LEU A 320 5.58 8.88 -3.05
CA LEU A 320 5.59 10.33 -3.24
C LEU A 320 6.18 11.08 -2.04
N THR A 321 5.77 10.74 -0.81
CA THR A 321 6.06 11.53 0.40
C THR A 321 7.18 10.94 1.27
N GLY A 322 7.53 9.66 1.05
CA GLY A 322 8.44 8.93 1.94
C GLY A 322 7.82 8.60 3.30
N GLU A 323 6.49 8.60 3.42
CA GLU A 323 5.72 8.34 4.63
C GLU A 323 4.72 7.19 4.42
N ILE A 324 4.63 6.27 5.38
CA ILE A 324 3.45 5.39 5.45
C ILE A 324 2.38 6.15 6.23
N HIS A 325 1.41 6.71 5.52
CA HIS A 325 0.28 7.41 6.12
C HIS A 325 -0.53 6.48 7.04
N PRO A 326 -1.18 7.04 8.08
CA PRO A 326 -2.09 6.28 8.92
C PRO A 326 -3.18 5.62 8.05
N PRO A 327 -3.75 4.49 8.53
CA PRO A 327 -4.86 3.87 7.83
C PRO A 327 -5.99 4.88 7.59
N PRO A 328 -6.63 4.87 6.40
CA PRO A 328 -7.74 5.77 6.14
C PRO A 328 -8.90 5.49 7.12
N GLU A 329 -9.77 6.47 7.30
CA GLU A 329 -10.94 6.31 8.17
C GLU A 329 -11.80 5.11 7.74
N GLY A 330 -12.21 4.29 8.70
CA GLY A 330 -12.94 3.04 8.45
C GLY A 330 -12.09 1.87 7.93
N ALA A 331 -10.76 2.01 7.85
CA ALA A 331 -9.89 0.89 7.51
C ALA A 331 -9.91 -0.23 8.57
N SER A 332 -9.79 -1.47 8.11
CA SER A 332 -9.65 -2.64 8.99
C SER A 332 -8.42 -2.50 9.90
N TYR A 333 -8.50 -3.04 11.12
CA TYR A 333 -7.36 -3.13 12.05
C TYR A 333 -6.15 -3.87 11.45
N ARG A 334 -6.35 -4.71 10.41
CA ARG A 334 -5.28 -5.42 9.68
C ARG A 334 -4.64 -4.60 8.56
N PHE A 335 -5.06 -3.36 8.32
CA PHE A 335 -4.57 -2.55 7.20
C PHE A 335 -3.03 -2.41 7.20
N ALA A 336 -2.43 -2.13 8.36
CA ALA A 336 -0.98 -2.02 8.49
C ALA A 336 -0.24 -3.33 8.14
N TRP A 337 -0.82 -4.48 8.53
CA TRP A 337 -0.31 -5.80 8.15
C TRP A 337 -0.42 -6.01 6.64
N HIS A 338 -1.54 -5.64 6.02
CA HIS A 338 -1.73 -5.72 4.57
C HIS A 338 -0.79 -4.80 3.79
N CYS A 339 -0.45 -3.61 4.30
CA CYS A 339 0.59 -2.76 3.71
C CYS A 339 1.95 -3.47 3.72
N SER A 340 2.29 -4.15 4.82
CA SER A 340 3.54 -4.91 4.95
C SER A 340 3.59 -6.11 4.00
N GLU A 341 2.48 -6.83 3.85
CA GLU A 341 2.36 -7.91 2.87
C GLU A 341 2.39 -7.38 1.43
N PHE A 342 1.81 -6.22 1.16
CA PHE A 342 1.87 -5.58 -0.16
C PHE A 342 3.32 -5.25 -0.54
N ARG A 343 4.11 -4.68 0.39
CA ARG A 343 5.55 -4.42 0.21
C ARG A 343 6.39 -5.69 -0.05
N PHE A 344 5.88 -6.87 0.26
CA PHE A 344 6.56 -8.15 -0.03
C PHE A 344 6.03 -8.81 -1.32
N ARG A 345 4.70 -8.87 -1.48
CA ARG A 345 4.01 -9.69 -2.49
C ARG A 345 3.44 -8.91 -3.68
N ALA A 346 3.55 -7.58 -3.73
CA ALA A 346 3.06 -6.79 -4.87
C ALA A 346 3.79 -7.22 -6.15
N PRO A 347 3.08 -7.76 -7.18
CA PRO A 347 3.70 -8.20 -8.41
C PRO A 347 4.48 -7.08 -9.08
N ARG A 348 5.57 -7.42 -9.79
CA ARG A 348 6.43 -6.44 -10.45
C ARG A 348 5.65 -5.48 -11.36
N ALA A 349 4.76 -5.99 -12.20
CA ALA A 349 3.94 -5.15 -13.08
C ALA A 349 3.06 -4.15 -12.31
N LEU A 350 2.59 -4.51 -11.10
CA LEU A 350 1.85 -3.60 -10.24
C LEU A 350 2.76 -2.54 -9.60
N ARG A 351 3.98 -2.91 -9.21
CA ARG A 351 4.97 -1.96 -8.68
C ARG A 351 5.40 -0.95 -9.75
N SER A 352 5.71 -1.42 -10.95
CA SER A 352 6.09 -0.55 -12.07
C SER A 352 4.93 0.38 -12.45
N PHE A 353 3.68 -0.12 -12.43
CA PHE A 353 2.50 0.73 -12.57
C PHE A 353 2.43 1.82 -11.49
N LEU A 354 2.57 1.47 -10.21
CA LEU A 354 2.51 2.47 -9.13
C LEU A 354 3.67 3.47 -9.18
N ARG A 355 4.85 3.06 -9.66
CA ARG A 355 5.97 3.97 -9.92
C ARG A 355 5.64 4.93 -11.06
N GLN A 356 5.07 4.45 -12.17
CA GLN A 356 4.61 5.32 -13.26
C GLN A 356 3.55 6.31 -12.76
N GLN A 357 2.58 5.86 -11.97
CA GLN A 357 1.57 6.73 -11.38
C GLN A 357 2.19 7.80 -10.46
N ALA A 358 3.27 7.47 -9.74
CA ALA A 358 4.00 8.47 -8.97
C ALA A 358 4.68 9.51 -9.88
N GLU A 359 5.31 9.08 -10.97
CA GLU A 359 5.88 9.99 -11.99
C GLU A 359 4.81 10.90 -12.60
N ASP A 360 3.65 10.34 -12.97
CA ASP A 360 2.54 11.10 -13.55
C ASP A 360 2.01 12.15 -12.56
N ASN A 361 1.90 11.80 -11.27
CA ASN A 361 1.53 12.75 -10.21
C ASN A 361 2.58 13.87 -10.06
N LEU A 362 3.87 13.54 -10.10
CA LEU A 362 4.92 14.57 -10.06
C LEU A 362 4.84 15.49 -11.28
N ALA A 363 4.69 14.92 -12.48
CA ALA A 363 4.57 15.67 -13.73
C ALA A 363 3.33 16.58 -13.76
N HIS A 364 2.19 16.09 -13.27
CA HIS A 364 0.94 16.87 -13.18
C HIS A 364 1.09 18.12 -12.30
N HIS A 365 1.93 18.04 -11.26
CA HIS A 365 2.26 19.16 -10.37
C HIS A 365 3.51 19.93 -10.80
N GLU A 366 4.03 19.70 -12.01
CA GLU A 366 5.23 20.34 -12.57
C GLU A 366 6.49 20.15 -11.70
N ILE A 367 6.58 19.02 -11.00
CA ILE A 367 7.70 18.67 -10.12
C ILE A 367 8.73 17.86 -10.91
N ILE A 368 9.88 18.47 -11.21
CA ILE A 368 11.01 17.83 -11.90
C ILE A 368 11.95 17.23 -10.83
N GLU A 369 11.60 16.05 -10.33
CA GLU A 369 12.36 15.33 -9.31
C GLU A 369 12.24 13.81 -9.53
N PRO A 370 13.22 12.99 -9.11
CA PRO A 370 13.08 11.53 -9.18
C PRO A 370 12.01 11.04 -8.18
N VAL A 371 11.28 9.96 -8.48
CA VAL A 371 10.28 9.39 -7.54
C VAL A 371 10.92 9.04 -6.20
N THR A 372 12.04 8.31 -6.25
CA THR A 372 12.80 7.89 -5.08
C THR A 372 14.26 8.29 -5.23
N TRP A 373 14.87 8.70 -4.12
CA TRP A 373 16.30 8.97 -4.04
C TRP A 373 16.79 8.61 -2.63
N GLU A 374 18.02 8.14 -2.52
CA GLU A 374 18.71 8.01 -1.23
C GLU A 374 20.17 8.48 -1.34
N PRO A 375 20.75 9.01 -0.25
CA PRO A 375 22.16 9.38 -0.21
C PRO A 375 23.09 8.22 -0.53
N SER A 376 24.17 8.48 -1.27
CA SER A 376 25.19 7.47 -1.58
C SER A 376 25.87 6.98 -0.30
N GLU A 377 26.15 5.67 -0.22
CA GLU A 377 26.87 5.09 0.92
C GLU A 377 28.26 5.69 1.14
N ALA A 378 28.90 6.19 0.07
CA ALA A 378 30.19 6.85 0.12
C ALA A 378 30.19 8.16 0.94
N TRP A 379 29.02 8.70 1.29
CA TRP A 379 28.93 9.88 2.16
C TRP A 379 29.28 9.60 3.62
N VAL A 380 29.30 8.31 4.02
CA VAL A 380 29.60 7.87 5.38
C VAL A 380 30.85 6.98 5.36
N THR A 381 31.82 7.33 6.19
CA THR A 381 33.13 6.66 6.24
C THR A 381 33.45 6.21 7.66
N GLY A 382 34.28 5.17 7.79
CA GLY A 382 34.77 4.70 9.09
C GLY A 382 33.71 4.07 10.01
N VAL A 383 32.56 3.63 9.46
CA VAL A 383 31.49 3.02 10.24
C VAL A 383 31.31 1.56 9.85
N ARG A 384 31.33 0.67 10.85
CA ARG A 384 30.85 -0.70 10.70
C ARG A 384 29.37 -0.74 11.05
N TRP A 385 28.52 -0.87 10.04
CA TRP A 385 27.07 -0.89 10.23
C TRP A 385 26.59 -2.20 10.88
N PRO A 386 25.58 -2.15 11.77
CA PRO A 386 25.05 -3.34 12.44
C PRO A 386 24.15 -4.20 11.55
N GLY A 387 23.55 -3.59 10.53
CA GLY A 387 22.75 -4.26 9.51
C GLY A 387 23.55 -4.60 8.26
N LEU A 388 22.86 -4.80 7.14
CA LEU A 388 23.45 -5.21 5.87
C LEU A 388 23.36 -4.09 4.83
N SER A 389 24.41 -3.92 4.02
CA SER A 389 24.33 -3.03 2.87
C SER A 389 23.55 -3.68 1.72
N PRO A 390 22.59 -2.96 1.08
CA PRO A 390 21.92 -3.43 -0.13
C PRO A 390 22.89 -3.81 -1.26
N THR A 391 24.05 -3.13 -1.36
CA THR A 391 25.07 -3.39 -2.38
C THR A 391 25.76 -4.75 -2.21
N GLY A 392 25.67 -5.36 -1.03
CA GLY A 392 26.21 -6.68 -0.75
C GLY A 392 25.28 -7.86 -1.09
N ILE A 393 24.05 -7.59 -1.55
CA ILE A 393 23.08 -8.63 -1.92
C ILE A 393 23.12 -8.84 -3.43
N VAL A 394 23.36 -10.09 -3.85
CA VAL A 394 23.29 -10.49 -5.26
C VAL A 394 21.82 -10.52 -5.68
N THR A 395 21.42 -9.58 -6.55
CA THR A 395 20.01 -9.38 -6.92
C THR A 395 19.40 -10.59 -7.62
N ASP A 396 20.16 -11.32 -8.43
CA ASP A 396 19.65 -12.48 -9.16
C ASP A 396 19.32 -13.63 -8.20
N GLU A 397 20.25 -13.98 -7.31
CA GLU A 397 20.05 -14.97 -6.25
C GLU A 397 18.87 -14.60 -5.34
N PHE A 398 18.76 -13.32 -4.97
CA PHE A 398 17.63 -12.84 -4.19
C PHE A 398 16.28 -13.05 -4.89
N ARG A 399 16.20 -12.80 -6.20
CA ARG A 399 14.98 -13.03 -6.99
C ARG A 399 14.65 -14.51 -7.13
N ASP A 400 15.65 -15.35 -7.35
CA ASP A 400 15.46 -16.80 -7.49
C ASP A 400 14.93 -17.42 -6.19
N LEU A 401 15.46 -17.00 -5.04
CA LEU A 401 14.99 -17.43 -3.73
C LEU A 401 13.57 -16.92 -3.44
N LEU A 402 13.27 -15.64 -3.73
CA LEU A 402 11.92 -15.09 -3.63
C LEU A 402 10.88 -15.82 -4.49
N ALA A 403 11.30 -16.40 -5.61
CA ALA A 403 10.40 -17.13 -6.49
C ALA A 403 9.90 -18.44 -5.88
N THR A 404 10.61 -18.97 -4.87
CA THR A 404 10.26 -20.23 -4.19
C THR A 404 9.61 -20.04 -2.83
N ALA A 405 9.81 -18.89 -2.18
CA ALA A 405 9.29 -18.61 -0.85
C ALA A 405 7.78 -18.29 -0.85
N GLY A 406 7.03 -18.94 0.04
CA GLY A 406 5.59 -18.70 0.26
C GLY A 406 5.32 -17.58 1.28
N THR A 407 6.28 -17.34 2.19
CA THR A 407 6.20 -16.27 3.21
C THR A 407 7.48 -15.44 3.29
N VAL A 408 7.36 -14.25 3.88
CA VAL A 408 8.53 -13.37 4.11
C VAL A 408 9.52 -13.98 5.10
N HIS A 409 9.06 -14.79 6.06
CA HIS A 409 9.92 -15.44 7.03
C HIS A 409 10.72 -16.57 6.38
N GLU A 410 10.09 -17.38 5.51
CA GLU A 410 10.82 -18.38 4.70
C GLU A 410 11.88 -17.73 3.81
N ALA A 411 11.55 -16.62 3.13
CA ALA A 411 12.52 -15.88 2.33
C ALA A 411 13.67 -15.35 3.20
N ALA A 412 13.34 -14.81 4.37
CA ALA A 412 14.31 -14.28 5.33
C ALA A 412 15.26 -15.36 5.84
N ASP A 413 14.74 -16.53 6.21
CA ASP A 413 15.54 -17.68 6.67
C ASP A 413 16.47 -18.19 5.55
N ALA A 414 15.95 -18.34 4.33
CA ALA A 414 16.72 -18.79 3.17
C ALA A 414 17.85 -17.82 2.80
N LEU A 415 17.62 -16.52 2.94
CA LEU A 415 18.60 -15.46 2.64
C LEU A 415 19.51 -15.13 3.83
N GLY A 416 19.25 -15.70 5.02
CA GLY A 416 19.92 -15.32 6.25
C GLY A 416 19.74 -13.82 6.57
N LEU A 417 18.57 -13.24 6.28
CA LEU A 417 18.19 -11.84 6.51
C LEU A 417 17.06 -11.75 7.54
N ALA A 418 16.77 -10.56 8.07
CA ALA A 418 15.53 -10.36 8.81
C ALA A 418 14.36 -10.10 7.84
N ALA A 419 13.13 -10.46 8.23
CA ALA A 419 11.94 -10.26 7.40
C ALA A 419 11.77 -8.82 6.89
N GLU A 420 12.13 -7.82 7.70
CA GLU A 420 12.06 -6.43 7.24
C GLU A 420 13.16 -6.08 6.24
N HIS A 421 14.39 -6.62 6.36
CA HIS A 421 15.43 -6.42 5.35
C HIS A 421 14.99 -6.95 3.99
N VAL A 422 14.27 -8.08 3.95
CA VAL A 422 13.66 -8.61 2.71
C VAL A 422 12.65 -7.61 2.14
N ARG A 423 11.72 -7.09 2.96
CA ARG A 423 10.72 -6.10 2.49
C ARG A 423 11.37 -4.81 1.97
N LEU A 424 12.36 -4.27 2.68
CA LEU A 424 13.09 -3.07 2.28
C LEU A 424 13.84 -3.28 0.96
N TYR A 425 14.46 -4.45 0.78
CA TYR A 425 15.17 -4.76 -0.46
C TYR A 425 14.21 -4.98 -1.64
N CYS A 426 13.01 -5.54 -1.40
CA CYS A 426 11.95 -5.57 -2.42
C CYS A 426 11.50 -4.17 -2.83
N ASP A 427 11.38 -3.22 -1.88
CA ASP A 427 11.07 -1.82 -2.19
C ASP A 427 12.16 -1.14 -3.03
N LEU A 428 13.44 -1.44 -2.78
CA LEU A 428 14.57 -0.90 -3.52
C LEU A 428 14.69 -1.46 -4.94
N THR A 429 14.48 -2.78 -5.11
CA THR A 429 14.78 -3.49 -6.37
C THR A 429 13.54 -3.77 -7.23
N GLU A 430 12.36 -3.40 -6.75
CA GLU A 430 11.06 -3.82 -7.30
C GLU A 430 10.86 -5.35 -7.36
N ALA A 431 11.68 -6.11 -6.64
CA ALA A 431 11.54 -7.55 -6.54
C ALA A 431 10.24 -7.93 -5.82
N SER A 432 9.73 -9.11 -6.13
CA SER A 432 8.46 -9.60 -5.61
C SER A 432 8.48 -11.12 -5.48
N ALA A 433 7.77 -11.62 -4.47
CA ALA A 433 7.54 -13.05 -4.30
C ALA A 433 6.68 -13.60 -5.46
N ALA A 434 6.93 -14.85 -5.87
CA ALA A 434 6.18 -15.47 -6.97
C ALA A 434 4.69 -15.71 -6.66
N THR A 435 4.35 -15.92 -5.38
CA THR A 435 2.97 -16.14 -4.96
C THR A 435 2.33 -14.80 -4.58
N PRO A 436 1.41 -14.25 -5.40
CA PRO A 436 0.74 -13.02 -5.03
C PRO A 436 -0.14 -13.24 -3.81
N SER A 437 -0.28 -12.20 -2.99
CA SER A 437 -1.18 -12.24 -1.84
C SER A 437 -2.63 -12.49 -2.29
N ASP A 438 -3.41 -13.23 -1.48
CA ASP A 438 -4.88 -13.25 -1.61
C ASP A 438 -5.50 -11.84 -1.59
N VAL A 439 -4.81 -10.90 -0.94
CA VAL A 439 -5.13 -9.47 -0.84
C VAL A 439 -4.96 -8.75 -2.18
N ILE A 440 -4.05 -9.24 -3.03
CA ILE A 440 -3.76 -8.72 -4.38
C ILE A 440 -4.61 -9.45 -5.44
N GLY A 441 -5.59 -10.25 -5.00
CA GLY A 441 -6.57 -10.92 -5.83
C GLY A 441 -6.10 -12.30 -6.29
N LYS A 442 -7.04 -13.24 -6.31
CA LYS A 442 -6.81 -14.56 -6.90
C LYS A 442 -6.44 -14.39 -8.37
N HIS A 443 -5.34 -15.00 -8.82
CA HIS A 443 -5.13 -15.19 -10.26
C HIS A 443 -6.33 -15.93 -10.82
N LEU A 444 -6.87 -15.47 -11.95
CA LEU A 444 -7.75 -16.28 -12.77
C LEU A 444 -6.87 -17.38 -13.41
N SER A 445 -6.64 -18.46 -12.64
CA SER A 445 -5.89 -19.67 -12.97
C SER A 445 -4.37 -19.54 -13.19
N THR A 446 -3.69 -20.68 -12.99
CA THR A 446 -2.30 -21.07 -13.26
C THR A 446 -1.87 -20.81 -14.72
N ARG A 447 -1.76 -19.54 -15.11
CA ARG A 447 -1.27 -19.16 -16.44
C ARG A 447 0.25 -19.12 -16.44
N THR A 448 0.89 -19.66 -17.48
CA THR A 448 2.35 -19.60 -17.61
C THR A 448 2.80 -18.18 -17.95
N VAL A 449 4.04 -17.83 -17.60
CA VAL A 449 4.65 -16.51 -17.93
C VAL A 449 4.50 -16.17 -19.42
N ARG A 450 4.60 -17.19 -20.29
CA ARG A 450 4.40 -17.04 -21.74
C ARG A 450 2.98 -16.61 -22.10
N THR A 451 1.95 -17.16 -21.45
CA THR A 451 0.56 -16.78 -21.73
C THR A 451 0.22 -15.38 -21.24
N VAL A 452 0.90 -14.90 -20.19
CA VAL A 452 0.77 -13.52 -19.72
C VAL A 452 1.40 -12.56 -20.72
N LYS A 453 2.63 -12.81 -21.17
CA LYS A 453 3.30 -11.97 -22.18
C LYS A 453 2.53 -11.86 -23.49
N ILE A 454 2.00 -12.97 -24.01
CA ILE A 454 1.18 -12.94 -25.24
C ILE A 454 -0.07 -12.08 -25.03
N ARG A 455 -0.69 -12.19 -23.86
CA ARG A 455 -1.89 -11.42 -23.54
C ARG A 455 -1.59 -9.93 -23.37
N GLU A 456 -0.50 -9.57 -22.72
CA GLU A 456 -0.02 -8.18 -22.62
C GLU A 456 0.18 -7.57 -24.01
N ASP A 457 0.86 -8.29 -24.91
CA ASP A 457 1.13 -7.84 -26.28
C ASP A 457 -0.15 -7.66 -27.11
N VAL A 458 -1.04 -8.67 -27.12
CA VAL A 458 -2.30 -8.62 -27.88
C VAL A 458 -3.26 -7.54 -27.36
N LEU A 459 -3.28 -7.31 -26.04
CA LEU A 459 -4.15 -6.32 -25.38
C LEU A 459 -3.46 -4.96 -25.17
N ALA A 460 -2.28 -4.73 -25.73
CA ALA A 460 -1.66 -3.41 -25.75
C ALA A 460 -2.53 -2.43 -26.57
N PRO A 461 -2.67 -1.14 -26.19
CA PRO A 461 -3.63 -0.23 -26.82
C PRO A 461 -3.50 -0.13 -28.34
N ASP A 462 -2.28 0.07 -28.83
CA ASP A 462 -2.02 0.21 -30.27
C ASP A 462 -2.25 -1.10 -31.03
N ARG A 463 -1.83 -2.22 -30.43
CA ARG A 463 -2.02 -3.55 -31.03
C ARG A 463 -3.49 -3.95 -31.06
N LEU A 464 -4.23 -3.70 -29.99
CA LEU A 464 -5.67 -3.95 -29.91
C LEU A 464 -6.44 -3.10 -30.92
N ARG A 465 -6.08 -1.81 -31.05
CA ARG A 465 -6.64 -0.91 -32.06
C ARG A 465 -6.36 -1.42 -33.46
N ASP A 466 -5.12 -1.81 -33.75
CA ASP A 466 -4.73 -2.37 -35.04
C ASP A 466 -5.50 -3.66 -35.39
N LEU A 467 -5.55 -4.62 -34.45
CA LEU A 467 -6.27 -5.89 -34.63
C LEU A 467 -7.78 -5.68 -34.89
N TYR A 468 -8.39 -4.72 -34.18
CA TYR A 468 -9.83 -4.48 -34.27
C TYR A 468 -10.25 -3.58 -35.43
N VAL A 469 -9.50 -2.50 -35.68
CA VAL A 469 -9.84 -1.46 -36.66
C VAL A 469 -9.22 -1.77 -38.02
N ASN A 470 -7.90 -1.98 -38.08
CA ASN A 470 -7.18 -2.16 -39.34
C ASN A 470 -7.34 -3.58 -39.88
N GLN A 471 -7.11 -4.59 -39.04
CA GLN A 471 -7.20 -6.00 -39.42
C GLN A 471 -8.64 -6.56 -39.33
N LYS A 472 -9.59 -5.78 -38.81
CA LYS A 472 -11.03 -6.09 -38.75
C LYS A 472 -11.38 -7.42 -38.08
N LEU A 473 -10.54 -7.94 -37.18
CA LEU A 473 -10.78 -9.20 -36.49
C LEU A 473 -12.00 -9.12 -35.56
N GLU A 474 -12.70 -10.24 -35.40
CA GLU A 474 -13.85 -10.36 -34.49
C GLU A 474 -13.40 -10.36 -33.01
N LEU A 475 -14.27 -9.88 -32.12
CA LEU A 475 -13.96 -9.81 -30.67
C LEU A 475 -13.59 -11.18 -30.09
N THR A 476 -14.24 -12.25 -30.56
CA THR A 476 -13.96 -13.63 -30.15
C THR A 476 -12.59 -14.09 -30.60
N HIS A 477 -12.16 -13.70 -31.80
CA HIS A 477 -10.85 -14.06 -32.33
C HIS A 477 -9.73 -13.35 -31.56
N ILE A 478 -9.88 -12.05 -31.31
CA ILE A 478 -8.94 -11.28 -30.49
C ILE A 478 -8.86 -11.86 -29.07
N ALA A 479 -10.00 -12.23 -28.49
CA ALA A 479 -10.05 -12.85 -27.17
C ALA A 479 -9.34 -14.20 -27.12
N ASN A 480 -9.46 -15.03 -28.17
CA ASN A 480 -8.74 -16.29 -28.27
C ASN A 480 -7.22 -16.08 -28.36
N LEU A 481 -6.76 -15.10 -29.16
CA LEU A 481 -5.34 -14.72 -29.24
C LEU A 481 -4.79 -14.30 -27.87
N ALA A 482 -5.55 -13.49 -27.13
CA ALA A 482 -5.21 -13.05 -25.78
C ALA A 482 -5.50 -14.12 -24.69
N SER A 483 -6.08 -15.26 -25.06
CA SER A 483 -6.57 -16.29 -24.13
C SER A 483 -7.44 -15.69 -23.01
N CYS A 484 -8.38 -14.82 -23.35
CA CYS A 484 -9.28 -14.13 -22.42
C CYS A 484 -10.75 -14.26 -22.87
N ARG A 485 -11.68 -13.69 -22.09
CA ARG A 485 -13.11 -13.68 -22.47
C ARG A 485 -13.37 -12.52 -23.45
N PRO A 486 -14.27 -12.67 -24.45
CA PRO A 486 -14.62 -11.59 -25.38
C PRO A 486 -15.12 -10.32 -24.70
N ASP A 487 -15.74 -10.44 -23.52
CA ASP A 487 -16.19 -9.28 -22.75
C ASP A 487 -15.02 -8.42 -22.22
N THR A 488 -13.86 -9.02 -21.93
CA THR A 488 -12.65 -8.27 -21.55
C THR A 488 -12.18 -7.38 -22.70
N VAL A 489 -12.14 -7.92 -23.93
CA VAL A 489 -11.80 -7.14 -25.14
C VAL A 489 -12.82 -6.04 -25.38
N ARG A 490 -14.12 -6.33 -25.24
CA ARG A 490 -15.19 -5.34 -25.37
C ARG A 490 -15.04 -4.19 -24.37
N GLN A 491 -14.72 -4.50 -23.12
CA GLN A 491 -14.51 -3.50 -22.06
C GLN A 491 -13.32 -2.60 -22.39
N LEU A 492 -12.18 -3.18 -22.80
CA LEU A 492 -10.99 -2.42 -23.19
C LEU A 492 -11.27 -1.49 -24.37
N LEU A 493 -11.95 -1.97 -25.43
CA LEU A 493 -12.31 -1.12 -26.57
C LEU A 493 -13.18 0.08 -26.17
N ARG A 494 -14.11 -0.13 -25.23
CA ARG A 494 -14.94 0.97 -24.68
C ARG A 494 -14.11 1.98 -23.89
N GLN A 495 -13.16 1.52 -23.08
CA GLN A 495 -12.28 2.39 -22.30
C GLN A 495 -11.38 3.24 -23.22
N GLU A 496 -10.91 2.66 -24.34
CA GLU A 496 -10.10 3.36 -25.35
C GLU A 496 -10.94 4.27 -26.28
N GLY A 497 -12.25 4.39 -26.05
CA GLY A 497 -13.15 5.17 -26.90
C GLY A 497 -13.33 4.61 -28.32
N ILE A 498 -12.97 3.34 -28.56
CA ILE A 498 -13.09 2.71 -29.88
C ILE A 498 -14.53 2.21 -30.05
N PRO A 499 -15.29 2.73 -31.03
CA PRO A 499 -16.69 2.35 -31.21
C PRO A 499 -16.81 0.88 -31.61
N LEU A 500 -17.70 0.16 -30.92
CA LEU A 500 -17.99 -1.22 -31.24
C LEU A 500 -18.78 -1.30 -32.55
N ARG A 501 -18.34 -2.16 -33.47
CA ARG A 501 -19.04 -2.49 -34.71
C ARG A 501 -20.48 -2.92 -34.39
N PRO A 502 -21.48 -2.37 -35.11
CA PRO A 502 -22.87 -2.76 -34.94
C PRO A 502 -23.00 -4.24 -35.25
N ARG A 503 -23.63 -4.98 -34.33
CA ARG A 503 -23.91 -6.39 -34.54
C ARG A 503 -24.97 -6.48 -35.64
N PRO A 504 -24.79 -7.31 -36.70
CA PRO A 504 -25.85 -7.52 -37.67
C PRO A 504 -27.13 -7.96 -36.92
N GLN A 505 -28.26 -7.33 -37.23
CA GLN A 505 -29.56 -7.67 -36.68
C GLN A 505 -29.82 -9.16 -36.94
N ARG A 506 -29.72 -9.98 -35.88
CA ARG A 506 -29.87 -11.43 -35.97
C ARG A 506 -31.32 -11.88 -36.17
N THR A 507 -32.26 -10.95 -36.03
CA THR A 507 -33.70 -11.20 -36.24
C THR A 507 -34.15 -10.35 -37.42
N PRO A 508 -34.68 -10.97 -38.49
CA PRO A 508 -35.33 -10.22 -39.57
C PRO A 508 -36.52 -9.44 -39.00
N ASP A 509 -36.83 -8.27 -39.58
CA ASP A 509 -38.04 -7.54 -39.23
C ASP A 509 -39.25 -8.43 -39.54
N ARG A 510 -40.07 -8.66 -38.50
CA ARG A 510 -41.29 -9.47 -38.53
C ARG A 510 -42.49 -8.52 -38.50
N PRO A 511 -42.91 -7.94 -39.65
CA PRO A 511 -44.01 -6.99 -39.70
C PRO A 511 -45.37 -7.62 -39.30
N ASP A 512 -45.43 -8.95 -39.24
CA ASP A 512 -46.56 -9.75 -38.79
C ASP A 512 -46.78 -9.71 -37.26
N ILE A 513 -45.77 -9.32 -36.47
CA ILE A 513 -45.88 -9.19 -35.02
C ILE A 513 -45.93 -7.70 -34.67
N THR A 514 -47.14 -7.15 -34.54
CA THR A 514 -47.35 -5.76 -34.14
C THR A 514 -47.66 -5.63 -32.65
N ARG A 515 -47.47 -4.42 -32.11
CA ARG A 515 -47.81 -4.11 -30.71
C ARG A 515 -49.30 -4.29 -30.46
N GLU A 516 -50.12 -3.85 -31.41
CA GLU A 516 -51.57 -3.88 -31.36
C GLU A 516 -52.09 -5.32 -31.34
N TRP A 517 -51.51 -6.20 -32.18
CA TRP A 517 -51.84 -7.62 -32.18
C TRP A 517 -51.51 -8.27 -30.84
N LEU A 518 -50.30 -8.06 -30.32
CA LEU A 518 -49.89 -8.68 -29.06
C LEU A 518 -50.72 -8.15 -27.89
N GLN A 519 -51.10 -6.88 -27.89
CA GLN A 519 -51.98 -6.28 -26.88
C GLN A 519 -53.39 -6.89 -26.92
N HIS A 520 -54.00 -6.99 -28.10
CA HIS A 520 -55.33 -7.60 -28.27
C HIS A 520 -55.34 -9.08 -27.84
N GLU A 521 -54.39 -9.88 -28.35
CA GLU A 521 -54.37 -11.32 -28.09
C GLU A 521 -53.96 -11.67 -26.64
N TYR A 522 -53.01 -10.93 -26.06
CA TYR A 522 -52.45 -11.24 -24.75
C TYR A 522 -53.19 -10.58 -23.58
N LEU A 523 -53.63 -9.32 -23.72
CA LEU A 523 -54.32 -8.59 -22.64
C LEU A 523 -55.84 -8.76 -22.74
N GLU A 524 -56.42 -8.54 -23.92
CA GLU A 524 -57.87 -8.53 -24.10
C GLU A 524 -58.43 -9.97 -24.20
N ARG A 525 -57.87 -10.80 -25.09
CA ARG A 525 -58.28 -12.21 -25.24
C ARG A 525 -57.68 -13.16 -24.20
N GLN A 526 -56.75 -12.66 -23.38
CA GLN A 526 -56.09 -13.38 -22.28
C GLN A 526 -55.45 -14.71 -22.70
N ARG A 527 -54.89 -14.77 -23.92
CA ARG A 527 -54.20 -15.96 -24.44
C ARG A 527 -52.80 -16.09 -23.85
N ASP A 528 -52.29 -17.31 -23.82
CA ASP A 528 -50.94 -17.60 -23.32
C ASP A 528 -49.86 -17.16 -24.32
N ILE A 529 -48.81 -16.50 -23.80
CA ILE A 529 -47.71 -15.95 -24.60
C ILE A 529 -46.89 -17.07 -25.28
N ALA A 530 -46.83 -18.27 -24.70
CA ALA A 530 -46.13 -19.40 -25.30
C ALA A 530 -46.91 -19.99 -26.48
N SER A 531 -48.24 -19.89 -26.48
CA SER A 531 -49.08 -20.26 -27.62
C SER A 531 -48.92 -19.25 -28.77
N LEU A 532 -49.01 -17.96 -28.45
CA LEU A 532 -48.81 -16.87 -29.41
C LEU A 532 -47.41 -16.93 -30.07
N ALA A 533 -46.38 -17.28 -29.29
CA ALA A 533 -45.03 -17.46 -29.81
C ALA A 533 -44.93 -18.63 -30.80
N ARG A 534 -45.60 -19.76 -30.51
CA ARG A 534 -45.67 -20.91 -31.42
C ARG A 534 -46.44 -20.59 -32.69
N GLU A 535 -47.59 -19.94 -32.57
CA GLU A 535 -48.43 -19.50 -33.71
C GLU A 535 -47.63 -18.64 -34.69
N ARG A 536 -46.79 -17.74 -34.18
CA ARG A 536 -45.94 -16.85 -35.00
C ARG A 536 -44.55 -17.43 -35.32
N GLY A 537 -44.27 -18.68 -34.94
CA GLY A 537 -42.98 -19.33 -35.22
C GLY A 537 -41.77 -18.65 -34.59
N VAL A 538 -41.96 -17.97 -33.45
CA VAL A 538 -40.89 -17.28 -32.71
C VAL A 538 -40.66 -17.89 -31.33
N THR A 539 -39.50 -17.65 -30.75
CA THR A 539 -39.23 -18.12 -29.39
C THR A 539 -40.03 -17.32 -28.36
N HIS A 540 -40.47 -17.98 -27.29
CA HIS A 540 -41.10 -17.33 -26.14
C HIS A 540 -40.28 -16.13 -25.62
N TYR A 541 -38.95 -16.28 -25.58
CA TYR A 541 -38.02 -15.21 -25.18
C TYR A 541 -38.11 -13.99 -26.12
N HIS A 542 -38.22 -14.21 -27.43
CA HIS A 542 -38.33 -13.12 -28.40
C HIS A 542 -39.63 -12.32 -28.21
N LEU A 543 -40.79 -12.99 -28.11
CA LEU A 543 -42.08 -12.32 -27.89
C LEU A 543 -42.14 -11.59 -26.54
N THR A 544 -41.56 -12.19 -25.48
CA THR A 544 -41.45 -11.57 -24.15
C THR A 544 -40.57 -10.32 -24.19
N LYS A 545 -39.47 -10.34 -24.96
CA LYS A 545 -38.59 -9.19 -25.14
C LYS A 545 -39.31 -8.05 -25.88
N LEU A 546 -40.07 -8.37 -26.93
CA LEU A 546 -40.88 -7.38 -27.66
C LEU A 546 -41.96 -6.76 -26.77
N ALA A 547 -42.72 -7.59 -26.03
CA ALA A 547 -43.71 -7.12 -25.08
C ALA A 547 -43.13 -6.15 -24.04
N ARG A 548 -41.96 -6.48 -23.46
CA ARG A 548 -41.26 -5.58 -22.52
C ARG A 548 -40.81 -4.28 -23.18
N ALA A 549 -40.30 -4.35 -24.41
CA ALA A 549 -39.88 -3.16 -25.16
C ALA A 549 -41.07 -2.24 -25.50
N TRP A 550 -42.25 -2.81 -25.70
CA TRP A 550 -43.50 -2.07 -25.99
C TRP A 550 -44.33 -1.73 -24.74
N GLY A 551 -43.82 -2.01 -23.55
CA GLY A 551 -44.49 -1.72 -22.27
C GLY A 551 -45.71 -2.58 -21.96
N ILE A 552 -45.86 -3.75 -22.59
CA ILE A 552 -46.93 -4.70 -22.31
C ILE A 552 -46.56 -5.50 -21.04
N PRO A 553 -47.37 -5.45 -19.97
CA PRO A 553 -47.05 -6.10 -18.70
C PRO A 553 -47.09 -7.62 -18.85
N ILE A 554 -45.99 -8.30 -18.52
CA ILE A 554 -45.92 -9.78 -18.55
C ILE A 554 -46.53 -10.34 -17.27
N ARG A 555 -47.56 -11.19 -17.42
CA ARG A 555 -48.20 -11.94 -16.33
C ARG A 555 -47.21 -12.93 -15.70
N SER A 556 -47.30 -13.10 -14.38
CA SER A 556 -46.48 -14.06 -13.63
C SER A 556 -46.71 -15.50 -14.12
N PRO A 557 -45.68 -16.36 -14.12
CA PRO A 557 -45.83 -17.79 -14.41
C PRO A 557 -46.88 -18.40 -13.47
N GLY A 558 -47.96 -18.96 -14.02
CA GLY A 558 -49.07 -19.54 -13.25
C GLY A 558 -50.36 -18.71 -13.19
N GLY A 559 -50.44 -17.57 -13.88
CA GLY A 559 -51.68 -16.78 -14.01
C GLY A 559 -52.79 -17.51 -14.77
N GLN A 560 -54.05 -17.20 -14.45
CA GLN A 560 -55.22 -17.69 -15.19
C GLN A 560 -55.18 -17.16 -16.65
N TYR A 561 -55.42 -18.05 -17.61
CA TYR A 561 -55.48 -17.70 -19.04
C TYR A 561 -56.65 -18.42 -19.71
N ASN A 562 -57.20 -17.80 -20.75
CA ASN A 562 -58.40 -18.29 -21.41
C ASN A 562 -58.06 -19.41 -22.39
N ALA A 563 -58.32 -20.66 -22.01
CA ALA A 563 -58.03 -21.82 -22.85
C ALA A 563 -58.82 -21.84 -24.16
N ILE A 564 -59.96 -21.16 -24.22
CA ILE A 564 -60.82 -21.08 -25.41
C ILE A 564 -60.63 -19.77 -26.18
N GLY A 565 -59.70 -18.90 -25.76
CA GLY A 565 -59.51 -17.58 -26.39
C GLY A 565 -58.98 -17.63 -27.83
N HIS A 566 -58.61 -18.80 -28.33
CA HIS A 566 -58.22 -19.03 -29.72
C HIS A 566 -59.38 -19.51 -30.61
N LEU A 567 -60.53 -19.87 -30.02
CA LEU A 567 -61.71 -20.32 -30.75
C LEU A 567 -62.54 -19.11 -31.20
N ASP A 568 -62.96 -19.10 -32.46
CA ASP A 568 -63.88 -18.09 -32.99
C ASP A 568 -65.32 -18.54 -32.72
N LEU A 569 -65.85 -18.14 -31.58
CA LEU A 569 -67.19 -18.55 -31.13
C LEU A 569 -68.23 -17.57 -31.67
N ASP A 570 -69.26 -18.09 -32.33
CA ASP A 570 -70.43 -17.32 -32.80
C ASP A 570 -71.37 -16.88 -31.67
N TRP A 571 -71.03 -17.20 -30.41
CA TRP A 571 -71.78 -16.87 -29.21
C TRP A 571 -70.86 -16.50 -28.05
N THR A 572 -71.41 -15.81 -27.06
CA THR A 572 -70.72 -15.52 -25.79
C THR A 572 -70.91 -16.67 -24.79
N PRO A 573 -69.84 -17.34 -24.34
CA PRO A 573 -69.96 -18.41 -23.36
C PRO A 573 -70.54 -17.92 -22.03
N SER A 574 -71.33 -18.76 -21.38
CA SER A 574 -71.92 -18.47 -20.07
C SER A 574 -70.85 -18.17 -19.01
N PRO A 575 -71.19 -17.41 -17.95
CA PRO A 575 -70.25 -17.13 -16.86
C PRO A 575 -69.60 -18.38 -16.27
N ALA A 576 -70.36 -19.48 -16.18
CA ALA A 576 -69.89 -20.76 -15.66
C ALA A 576 -68.85 -21.43 -16.58
N ILE A 577 -69.12 -21.47 -17.89
CA ILE A 577 -68.14 -22.00 -18.86
C ILE A 577 -66.88 -21.14 -18.88
N ARG A 578 -67.01 -19.81 -18.86
CA ARG A 578 -65.85 -18.90 -18.79
C ARG A 578 -65.00 -19.15 -17.56
N ALA A 579 -65.61 -19.33 -16.39
CA ALA A 579 -64.87 -19.59 -15.15
C ALA A 579 -64.08 -20.91 -15.22
N VAL A 580 -64.65 -21.95 -15.83
CA VAL A 580 -63.99 -23.26 -16.02
C VAL A 580 -62.87 -23.20 -17.07
N THR A 581 -63.01 -22.35 -18.09
CA THR A 581 -62.04 -22.23 -19.21
C THR A 581 -60.83 -21.36 -18.92
N MET A 582 -60.74 -20.72 -17.75
CA MET A 582 -59.59 -19.93 -17.30
C MET A 582 -58.42 -20.78 -16.77
N CYS A 583 -58.19 -21.96 -17.37
CA CYS A 583 -57.16 -22.91 -16.97
C CYS A 583 -56.63 -23.72 -18.17
N ALA A 584 -55.32 -23.99 -18.18
CA ALA A 584 -54.61 -24.80 -19.18
C ALA A 584 -55.30 -26.10 -19.63
N ALA A 585 -55.87 -26.83 -18.67
CA ALA A 585 -56.46 -28.16 -18.88
C ALA A 585 -57.99 -28.13 -19.03
N ALA A 586 -58.58 -26.96 -19.31
CA ALA A 586 -60.03 -26.79 -19.30
C ALA A 586 -60.77 -27.63 -20.34
N LEU A 587 -60.26 -27.71 -21.58
CA LEU A 587 -60.92 -28.49 -22.64
C LEU A 587 -60.97 -29.98 -22.31
N GLU A 588 -59.87 -30.58 -21.87
CA GLU A 588 -59.88 -31.97 -21.39
C GLU A 588 -60.82 -32.18 -20.20
N ARG A 589 -60.86 -31.21 -19.26
CA ARG A 589 -61.77 -31.25 -18.12
C ARG A 589 -63.23 -31.27 -18.56
N LEU A 590 -63.59 -30.45 -19.54
CA LEU A 590 -64.93 -30.41 -20.10
C LEU A 590 -65.28 -31.73 -20.82
N ARG A 591 -64.36 -32.32 -21.61
CA ARG A 591 -64.59 -33.62 -22.28
C ARG A 591 -65.00 -34.71 -21.30
N VAL A 592 -64.26 -34.82 -20.20
CA VAL A 592 -64.49 -35.84 -19.17
C VAL A 592 -65.85 -35.65 -18.48
N VAL A 593 -66.21 -34.41 -18.14
CA VAL A 593 -67.48 -34.10 -17.47
C VAL A 593 -68.69 -34.32 -18.37
N VAL A 594 -68.56 -33.99 -19.66
CA VAL A 594 -69.59 -34.22 -20.69
C VAL A 594 -69.92 -35.71 -20.86
N GLN A 595 -68.93 -36.58 -20.71
CA GLN A 595 -69.09 -38.03 -20.86
C GLN A 595 -69.55 -38.74 -19.57
N THR A 596 -69.64 -38.03 -18.44
CA THR A 596 -69.94 -38.65 -17.14
C THR A 596 -71.42 -39.05 -16.92
N PRO A 597 -72.44 -38.35 -17.44
CA PRO A 597 -73.84 -38.78 -17.31
C PRO A 597 -74.14 -40.14 -17.93
N GLY A 598 -75.05 -40.91 -17.31
CA GLY A 598 -75.51 -42.21 -17.82
C GLY A 598 -74.81 -43.44 -17.21
N TYR A 599 -73.69 -43.26 -16.52
CA TYR A 599 -73.03 -44.34 -15.78
C TYR A 599 -73.71 -44.63 -14.44
N THR A 600 -73.71 -45.88 -14.00
CA THR A 600 -74.32 -46.32 -12.72
C THR A 600 -73.57 -45.82 -11.49
N SER A 601 -72.29 -45.47 -11.62
CA SER A 601 -71.47 -44.87 -10.56
C SER A 601 -70.22 -44.20 -11.14
N PHE A 602 -69.58 -43.33 -10.37
CA PHE A 602 -68.29 -42.75 -10.75
C PHE A 602 -67.19 -43.80 -10.94
N ALA A 603 -67.25 -44.92 -10.21
CA ALA A 603 -66.30 -46.02 -10.38
C ALA A 603 -66.51 -46.78 -11.71
N ALA A 604 -67.73 -46.76 -12.26
CA ALA A 604 -68.01 -47.27 -13.59
C ALA A 604 -67.55 -46.28 -14.67
N ALA A 605 -67.88 -44.99 -14.52
CA ALA A 605 -67.41 -43.94 -15.43
C ALA A 605 -65.87 -43.87 -15.49
N ALA A 606 -65.19 -43.91 -14.34
CA ALA A 606 -63.73 -43.83 -14.29
C ALA A 606 -63.06 -44.99 -15.04
N ARG A 607 -63.61 -46.21 -14.98
CA ARG A 607 -63.08 -47.36 -15.73
C ARG A 607 -63.15 -47.19 -17.24
N ASP A 608 -64.17 -46.50 -17.73
CA ASP A 608 -64.40 -46.35 -19.17
C ASP A 608 -63.72 -45.10 -19.75
N ILE A 609 -63.83 -43.94 -19.09
CA ILE A 609 -63.40 -42.64 -19.64
C ILE A 609 -62.22 -41.98 -18.89
N TYR A 610 -61.68 -42.62 -17.84
CA TYR A 610 -60.66 -42.00 -16.98
C TYR A 610 -59.66 -42.99 -16.34
N ASP A 611 -59.22 -44.00 -17.10
CA ASP A 611 -58.19 -44.99 -16.76
C ASP A 611 -58.38 -45.72 -15.41
N GLY A 612 -59.63 -45.93 -14.97
CA GLY A 612 -59.96 -46.62 -13.72
C GLY A 612 -59.75 -45.82 -12.42
N ARG A 613 -59.37 -44.54 -12.50
CA ARG A 613 -59.03 -43.72 -11.32
C ARG A 613 -60.24 -42.97 -10.74
N ASP A 614 -61.10 -43.66 -9.99
CA ASP A 614 -62.35 -43.11 -9.41
C ASP A 614 -62.13 -41.84 -8.56
N SER A 615 -61.17 -41.87 -7.62
CA SER A 615 -60.89 -40.72 -6.75
C SER A 615 -60.42 -39.48 -7.52
N ALA A 616 -59.64 -39.68 -8.59
CA ALA A 616 -59.13 -38.60 -9.42
C ALA A 616 -60.22 -37.98 -10.31
N LEU A 617 -61.14 -38.80 -10.84
CA LEU A 617 -62.30 -38.33 -11.59
C LEU A 617 -63.23 -37.48 -10.69
N ARG A 618 -63.51 -37.94 -9.47
CA ARG A 618 -64.32 -37.20 -8.49
C ARG A 618 -63.69 -35.86 -8.12
N GLN A 619 -62.39 -35.84 -7.83
CA GLN A 619 -61.68 -34.59 -7.54
C GLN A 619 -61.68 -33.63 -8.73
N ARG A 620 -61.59 -34.14 -9.97
CA ARG A 620 -61.66 -33.32 -11.19
C ARG A 620 -63.05 -32.70 -11.37
N LEU A 621 -64.12 -33.47 -11.15
CA LEU A 621 -65.49 -32.95 -11.18
C LEU A 621 -65.74 -31.90 -10.09
N ILE A 622 -65.31 -32.16 -8.84
CA ILE A 622 -65.45 -31.20 -7.74
C ILE A 622 -64.78 -29.86 -8.09
N LYS A 623 -63.60 -29.88 -8.70
CA LYS A 623 -62.92 -28.64 -9.11
C LYS A 623 -63.66 -27.87 -10.21
N ILE A 624 -64.36 -28.57 -11.08
CA ILE A 624 -65.15 -27.94 -12.15
C ILE A 624 -66.44 -27.37 -11.58
N GLU A 625 -67.11 -28.09 -10.69
CA GLU A 625 -68.30 -27.62 -9.97
C GLU A 625 -67.98 -26.41 -9.07
N GLN A 626 -66.81 -26.40 -8.42
CA GLN A 626 -66.31 -25.25 -7.67
C GLN A 626 -66.02 -24.04 -8.56
N ALA A 627 -65.51 -24.25 -9.76
CA ALA A 627 -65.27 -23.15 -10.71
C ALA A 627 -66.57 -22.65 -11.35
N ALA A 628 -67.54 -23.53 -11.60
CA ALA A 628 -68.85 -23.20 -12.14
C ALA A 628 -69.81 -22.61 -11.10
N ASP A 629 -69.53 -22.80 -9.81
CA ASP A 629 -70.31 -22.38 -8.64
C ASP A 629 -71.69 -23.05 -8.54
N PHE A 630 -71.81 -24.29 -9.02
CA PHE A 630 -72.97 -25.16 -8.79
C PHE A 630 -72.64 -26.63 -9.08
N GLN A 631 -73.47 -27.52 -8.55
CA GLN A 631 -73.35 -28.95 -8.79
C GLN A 631 -73.87 -29.30 -10.20
N ILE A 632 -73.02 -29.90 -11.03
CA ILE A 632 -73.31 -30.24 -12.43
C ILE A 632 -73.94 -31.64 -12.51
N ILE A 633 -73.45 -32.60 -11.72
CA ILE A 633 -73.94 -33.98 -11.70
C ILE A 633 -74.59 -34.28 -10.34
N ASP A 634 -75.83 -34.77 -10.37
CA ASP A 634 -76.49 -35.31 -9.19
C ASP A 634 -75.84 -36.65 -8.82
N ARG A 635 -75.31 -36.73 -7.59
CA ARG A 635 -74.60 -37.90 -7.08
C ARG A 635 -75.53 -38.89 -6.38
N SER A 636 -76.77 -38.48 -6.14
CA SER A 636 -77.79 -39.29 -5.46
C SER A 636 -78.64 -40.09 -6.45
N SER A 637 -78.64 -39.71 -7.73
CA SER A 637 -79.33 -40.44 -8.79
C SER A 637 -78.51 -41.63 -9.30
N THR A 638 -79.20 -42.73 -9.62
CA THR A 638 -78.63 -43.91 -10.27
C THR A 638 -79.52 -44.25 -11.47
N PRO A 639 -79.03 -44.16 -12.73
CA PRO A 639 -77.68 -43.72 -13.13
C PRO A 639 -77.41 -42.23 -12.85
N LEU A 640 -76.14 -41.82 -12.89
CA LEU A 640 -75.71 -40.43 -12.69
C LEU A 640 -76.38 -39.52 -13.72
N THR A 641 -77.14 -38.54 -13.25
CA THR A 641 -77.86 -37.58 -14.10
C THR A 641 -77.33 -36.15 -13.87
N PRO A 642 -77.38 -35.28 -14.89
CA PRO A 642 -77.09 -33.88 -14.68
C PRO A 642 -78.20 -33.22 -13.86
N THR A 643 -77.83 -32.24 -13.03
CA THR A 643 -78.81 -31.34 -12.42
C THR A 643 -79.46 -30.45 -13.49
N PRO A 644 -80.58 -29.75 -13.23
CA PRO A 644 -81.19 -28.87 -14.23
C PRO A 644 -80.22 -27.82 -14.80
N ARG A 645 -79.43 -27.16 -13.94
CA ARG A 645 -78.35 -26.23 -14.37
C ARG A 645 -77.16 -26.97 -15.00
N GLY A 646 -76.89 -28.19 -14.54
CA GLY A 646 -75.88 -29.07 -15.14
C GLY A 646 -76.19 -29.42 -16.58
N HIS A 647 -77.46 -29.64 -16.94
CA HIS A 647 -77.84 -30.00 -18.30
C HIS A 647 -77.55 -28.87 -19.31
N GLU A 648 -77.87 -27.63 -18.95
CA GLU A 648 -77.53 -26.44 -19.73
C GLU A 648 -76.01 -26.30 -19.89
N PHE A 649 -75.26 -26.45 -18.80
CA PHE A 649 -73.79 -26.39 -18.80
C PHE A 649 -73.17 -27.47 -19.69
N LEU A 650 -73.66 -28.71 -19.62
CA LEU A 650 -73.14 -29.83 -20.42
C LEU A 650 -73.44 -29.65 -21.92
N THR A 651 -74.62 -29.11 -22.25
CA THR A 651 -75.00 -28.81 -23.63
C THR A 651 -74.11 -27.72 -24.22
N GLU A 652 -73.85 -26.67 -23.46
CA GLU A 652 -72.93 -25.60 -23.87
C GLU A 652 -71.49 -26.11 -23.97
N ALA A 653 -71.02 -26.92 -23.01
CA ALA A 653 -69.71 -27.55 -23.05
C ALA A 653 -69.55 -28.47 -24.28
N GLN A 654 -70.58 -29.23 -24.66
CA GLN A 654 -70.59 -30.03 -25.88
C GLN A 654 -70.48 -29.17 -27.15
N LYS A 655 -71.23 -28.06 -27.24
CA LYS A 655 -71.12 -27.13 -28.37
C LYS A 655 -69.70 -26.56 -28.47
N LEU A 656 -69.12 -26.17 -27.34
CA LEU A 656 -67.77 -25.63 -27.27
C LEU A 656 -66.69 -26.65 -27.66
N LEU A 657 -66.83 -27.90 -27.21
CA LEU A 657 -65.89 -28.97 -27.56
C LEU A 657 -65.91 -29.31 -29.06
N ARG A 658 -67.07 -29.24 -29.72
CA ARG A 658 -67.17 -29.43 -31.17
C ARG A 658 -66.36 -28.38 -31.94
N VAL A 659 -66.52 -27.10 -31.58
CA VAL A 659 -65.74 -26.01 -32.20
C VAL A 659 -64.24 -26.16 -31.90
N ALA A 660 -63.88 -26.64 -30.71
CA ALA A 660 -62.49 -26.92 -30.35
C ALA A 660 -61.88 -28.09 -31.14
N ASP A 661 -62.68 -29.11 -31.46
CA ASP A 661 -62.26 -30.25 -32.28
C ASP A 661 -62.09 -29.84 -33.75
N GLU A 662 -63.04 -29.07 -34.30
CA GLU A 662 -62.98 -28.53 -35.67
C GLU A 662 -61.79 -27.58 -35.92
N SER A 663 -61.29 -26.93 -34.88
CA SER A 663 -60.12 -26.04 -34.94
C SER A 663 -58.79 -26.73 -34.59
N SER A 664 -58.83 -28.00 -34.16
CA SER A 664 -57.63 -28.80 -33.84
C SER A 664 -57.25 -29.78 -34.95
N ASP A 665 -58.13 -30.08 -35.91
CA ASP A 665 -57.75 -30.73 -37.17
C ASP A 665 -57.02 -29.72 -38.07
N PRO A 666 -55.89 -30.10 -38.69
CA PRO A 666 -54.92 -29.17 -39.30
C PRO A 666 -55.43 -28.41 -40.54
#